data_AF-A0AA39PDX2-F1
#
_entry.id   AF-A0AA39PDX2-F1
#
_cell.length_a   1.000
_cell.length_b   1.000
_cell.length_c   1.000
_cell.angle_alpha   90.00
_cell.angle_beta   90.00
_cell.angle_gamma   90.00
#
_symmetry.space_group_name_H-M   'P 1'
#
loop_
_entity.id
_entity.type
_entity.pdbx_description
1 polymer ?
#
loop_
_entity_poly.entity_id
_entity_poly.type
_entity_poly.pdbx_seq_one_letter_code
_entity_poly.pdbx_strand_id
1 'polypeptide(L)'
;MASKVFTEPGTIEHVEAVYQPSGDLGGLGNLQYERPDKKVSDNLPMHEFLANGLLEVNPEGPHPIYQLIEFSEKKWKAKLQRASKTLDEAVDEYERRYRRAPPRGFDKWWEYVEKNNVQLPDEYDQIYRDLEPYWGVNPVDLNGIIRGWEDHEDTFTLGKEEGHRVGLARYAIRDPATHRHVVSGVQMLSEILEDVDEFLPPFRAVFHPHDNPEHVTDWELREKMFEYARTGTHIDVDQPVVPIKNHGWISGCAPTSPAWKDPIDFTFNVSWPSPPPDAPKTFVFNHRKTMDPCLHPHLLREHGQFLPWRKGPLPSRRMVPSFAYSQTLLHHDITIAHRGSWHGELPDEEAIPWEKKTDDRLNWRGSTTGIPLVRDMEWQFSHRIRMMDWVEKGMDGNMTILPPPRSGEEPVGKGESVQKARYGPAMLDIAFSDDPVQCEPNVCEELKKMYEFTRRRSQMEQARYKYIFDVDGNAWSGRFKWLLSTQALIFKSTIYPEWFVTHRLMPWVHYIPIQVDYSDLWDALVFFRGDLKGDNNHEDLARKIASAGRNWSRTFWRKEDMAAYNYRYVVGFVVSYFSAGELMGTGMLRFSPRYRRSSLRRQFVVFSFIIACGFWTSDIFKAFTRPTTVKYAKPSYFRSWGDLEALRNSYYQRAGKNVQHNVPMHDFLSNGLLEVNPELPHPIYQLIEFSEKKWKAKLQRASKTLDEAVDEYERRYKRAPPRGFDKWWEYVEKNNVQLPDEYDQIYRDLEPYWSIRPVDLNRIVREWEDHEDTFTLGKEEGHRVGLARYAIRDPATHGHVVGGVQMFSEILEDVDELLPPFRAVFHPHDNPEHVTDWELREKMFEYARTGTHIDYSIVPIKDYGWTFGCAPTSPAWNEPIDFTFNVSWPSPPPDAPKTFVFNHRKAMDPCLHPRLLREHGQFLPFGKGPFPSRRMVPAFAYSQTLLHHDITIAHRASWRGEIPDEEAIPWEKKTDDRLHWRGSTTGTPLLKHMEWQFSHRVRMMDWVEKGMDGNVTILPPPRSSEEPVGKGESVQKARYGPAMLDMAFAGGPVQCEPDVCEELNKRYEFTGWRSQKEQTRYKYIFDVDGNAWSGRFKWLLSTQALIFKSTIYPEWFTDRIIPWVHYIPIQGDYSDLWDALVFFRGDLKGDNNHEDLARKIASAGRDWSRNFWRKEDMTAYNFRVFLEYARIMSTDRAEMTYFHWKSEE
;
A
#
# COMPACT_ATOMS: atom_id res chain seq x y z
N MET A 1 1.49 77.97 41.50
CA MET A 1 1.75 79.37 41.08
C MET A 1 1.83 79.41 39.56
N ALA A 2 1.92 80.61 38.95
CA ALA A 2 1.93 80.96 37.52
C ALA A 2 2.32 79.86 36.50
N SER A 3 1.68 79.65 35.33
CA SER A 3 0.93 80.49 34.35
C SER A 3 1.78 81.26 33.32
N LYS A 4 1.74 80.83 32.05
CA LYS A 4 1.93 81.52 30.73
C LYS A 4 2.51 80.52 29.69
N VAL A 5 2.38 80.67 28.36
CA VAL A 5 1.33 81.13 27.42
C VAL A 5 1.83 80.81 25.98
N PHE A 6 0.92 80.63 25.00
CA PHE A 6 1.10 80.47 23.53
C PHE A 6 2.35 81.12 22.89
N THR A 7 2.96 80.60 21.80
CA THR A 7 2.41 80.55 20.40
C THR A 7 3.11 79.56 19.43
N GLU A 8 2.36 79.20 18.37
CA GLU A 8 2.62 78.56 17.04
C GLU A 8 4.01 78.67 16.35
N PRO A 9 4.25 78.01 15.17
CA PRO A 9 4.00 76.59 14.83
C PRO A 9 5.22 75.94 14.12
N GLY A 10 5.95 75.04 14.78
CA GLY A 10 7.15 74.40 14.24
C GLY A 10 6.89 73.08 13.48
N THR A 11 7.58 72.91 12.35
CA THR A 11 7.71 71.69 11.53
C THR A 11 7.57 70.35 12.25
N ILE A 12 6.68 69.49 11.76
CA ILE A 12 6.66 68.06 12.13
C ILE A 12 7.88 67.39 11.48
N GLU A 13 8.93 67.15 12.27
CA GLU A 13 9.93 66.14 11.93
C GLU A 13 9.30 64.75 12.01
N HIS A 14 9.78 63.81 11.17
CA HIS A 14 9.23 62.45 11.12
C HIS A 14 9.48 61.71 12.45
N VAL A 15 8.44 61.61 13.29
CA VAL A 15 8.41 60.68 14.42
C VAL A 15 8.45 59.25 13.88
N GLU A 16 9.46 58.49 14.28
CA GLU A 16 9.64 57.11 13.83
C GLU A 16 8.48 56.20 14.25
N ALA A 17 8.27 55.11 13.49
CA ALA A 17 7.09 54.27 13.62
C ALA A 17 6.96 53.63 15.01
N VAL A 18 5.99 54.12 15.80
CA VAL A 18 5.70 53.67 17.17
C VAL A 18 5.32 52.18 17.25
N TYR A 19 4.99 51.53 16.13
CA TYR A 19 4.74 50.09 16.06
C TYR A 19 5.56 49.44 14.93
N GLN A 20 6.77 48.98 15.24
CA GLN A 20 7.31 47.80 14.56
C GLN A 20 6.39 46.61 14.86
N PRO A 21 6.06 45.73 13.89
CA PRO A 21 5.29 44.51 14.11
C PRO A 21 6.10 43.51 14.95
N SER A 22 6.10 43.77 16.25
CA SER A 22 7.01 43.20 17.25
C SER A 22 6.34 42.16 18.13
N GLY A 23 5.17 41.62 17.75
CA GLY A 23 4.63 40.41 18.38
C GLY A 23 5.61 39.23 18.30
N ASP A 24 6.25 39.03 17.15
CA ASP A 24 7.26 37.98 16.92
C ASP A 24 8.70 38.38 17.31
N LEU A 25 8.93 39.65 17.67
CA LEU A 25 10.29 40.22 17.90
C LEU A 25 10.42 41.04 19.19
N GLY A 26 9.37 41.20 20.00
CA GLY A 26 9.29 42.18 21.09
C GLY A 26 10.11 41.86 22.35
N GLY A 27 10.83 40.73 22.35
CA GLY A 27 11.90 40.42 23.29
C GLY A 27 13.20 39.99 22.59
N LEU A 28 13.27 40.12 21.26
CA LEU A 28 14.33 39.61 20.39
C LEU A 28 14.81 40.66 19.35
N GLY A 29 14.28 41.90 19.37
CA GLY A 29 14.48 42.90 18.30
C GLY A 29 15.91 43.44 18.17
N ASN A 30 16.74 43.29 19.20
CA ASN A 30 18.18 43.58 19.13
C ASN A 30 19.03 42.35 18.78
N LEU A 31 18.42 41.17 18.64
CA LEU A 31 19.10 39.97 18.12
C LEU A 31 19.03 40.02 16.59
N GLN A 32 20.13 40.44 15.96
CA GLN A 32 20.32 40.39 14.50
C GLN A 32 20.35 38.93 13.99
N TYR A 33 19.19 38.26 13.93
CA TYR A 33 19.08 36.82 13.60
C TYR A 33 20.16 36.01 14.34
N GLU A 34 20.33 36.27 15.64
CA GLU A 34 21.61 36.05 16.32
C GLU A 34 22.11 34.62 16.08
N ARG A 35 23.25 34.53 15.38
CA ARG A 35 23.77 33.28 14.81
C ARG A 35 23.82 32.24 15.92
N PRO A 36 23.25 31.03 15.74
CA PRO A 36 23.12 30.08 16.83
C PRO A 36 24.49 29.82 17.45
N ASP A 37 24.62 30.21 18.72
CA ASP A 37 25.90 30.19 19.43
C ASP A 37 26.55 28.80 19.31
N LYS A 38 27.76 28.82 18.73
CA LYS A 38 28.53 27.68 18.19
C LYS A 38 28.21 26.31 18.78
N LYS A 39 27.79 25.33 17.94
CA LYS A 39 28.09 23.89 18.19
C LYS A 39 27.82 22.82 17.13
N VAL A 40 27.08 23.06 16.03
CA VAL A 40 26.78 21.97 15.07
C VAL A 40 28.03 21.53 14.29
N SER A 41 28.75 22.48 13.68
CA SER A 41 30.12 22.31 13.21
C SER A 41 30.79 23.68 13.21
N ASP A 42 31.99 23.80 13.79
CA ASP A 42 32.72 25.06 13.88
C ASP A 42 33.45 25.42 12.57
N ASN A 43 33.40 24.53 11.57
CA ASN A 43 34.18 24.59 10.33
C ASN A 43 33.35 24.63 9.03
N LEU A 44 32.04 24.30 9.07
CA LEU A 44 31.18 24.30 7.87
C LEU A 44 30.43 25.64 7.70
N PRO A 45 30.16 26.07 6.45
CA PRO A 45 29.36 27.26 6.19
C PRO A 45 27.88 27.05 6.53
N MET A 46 27.20 28.15 6.86
CA MET A 46 25.80 28.13 7.30
C MET A 46 24.82 28.15 6.12
N HIS A 47 23.58 27.74 6.37
CA HIS A 47 22.44 27.92 5.48
C HIS A 47 21.87 29.35 5.53
N GLU A 48 21.11 29.76 4.51
CA GLU A 48 20.47 31.08 4.47
C GLU A 48 19.04 31.02 5.02
N PHE A 49 18.64 32.03 5.81
CA PHE A 49 17.31 32.12 6.43
C PHE A 49 16.50 33.20 5.73
N LEU A 50 15.69 32.80 4.75
CA LEU A 50 14.97 33.71 3.86
C LEU A 50 13.82 34.45 4.59
N ALA A 51 13.54 35.67 4.12
CA ALA A 51 12.52 36.52 4.71
C ALA A 51 11.10 35.93 4.66
N ASN A 52 10.84 34.97 3.76
CA ASN A 52 9.57 34.26 3.56
C ASN A 52 9.36 33.06 4.52
N GLY A 53 10.31 32.76 5.41
CA GLY A 53 10.19 31.67 6.39
C GLY A 53 10.79 30.32 5.97
N LEU A 54 11.40 30.25 4.79
CA LEU A 54 12.18 29.10 4.32
C LEU A 54 13.66 29.26 4.64
N LEU A 55 14.32 28.15 4.96
CA LEU A 55 15.76 28.02 5.04
C LEU A 55 16.25 27.46 3.70
N GLU A 56 17.18 28.14 3.03
CA GLU A 56 17.79 27.66 1.78
C GLU A 56 19.08 26.88 2.07
N VAL A 57 19.17 25.67 1.54
CA VAL A 57 20.22 24.71 1.88
C VAL A 57 21.50 24.99 1.12
N ASN A 58 22.47 25.56 1.82
CA ASN A 58 23.87 25.56 1.42
C ASN A 58 24.42 24.11 1.33
N PRO A 59 24.82 23.59 0.14
CA PRO A 59 25.31 22.22 -0.03
C PRO A 59 26.61 21.90 0.72
N GLU A 60 27.43 22.91 0.99
CA GLU A 60 28.70 22.75 1.72
C GLU A 60 28.48 22.78 3.25
N GLY A 61 27.28 23.14 3.71
CA GLY A 61 26.90 23.16 5.13
C GLY A 61 26.47 21.80 5.68
N PRO A 62 26.25 21.68 7.01
CA PRO A 62 25.75 20.45 7.65
C PRO A 62 24.32 20.12 7.18
N HIS A 63 23.72 19.01 7.64
CA HIS A 63 22.32 18.77 7.31
C HIS A 63 21.38 19.75 8.07
N PRO A 64 20.49 20.50 7.37
CA PRO A 64 19.77 21.66 7.92
C PRO A 64 18.86 21.34 9.10
N ILE A 65 18.30 20.13 9.15
CA ILE A 65 17.40 19.69 10.22
C ILE A 65 18.08 19.74 11.60
N TYR A 66 19.39 19.52 11.70
CA TYR A 66 20.13 19.70 12.96
C TYR A 66 20.02 21.14 13.49
N GLN A 67 20.22 22.13 12.62
CA GLN A 67 20.12 23.54 12.99
C GLN A 67 18.67 23.95 13.31
N LEU A 68 17.70 23.43 12.55
CA LEU A 68 16.27 23.71 12.75
C LEU A 68 15.75 23.17 14.09
N ILE A 69 16.18 21.97 14.50
CA ILE A 69 15.89 21.39 15.82
C ILE A 69 16.56 22.22 16.92
N GLU A 70 17.88 22.48 16.84
CA GLU A 70 18.60 23.21 17.90
C GLU A 70 18.03 24.62 18.14
N PHE A 71 17.75 25.35 17.05
CA PHE A 71 17.15 26.68 17.09
C PHE A 71 15.75 26.68 17.72
N SER A 72 14.93 25.67 17.38
CA SER A 72 13.56 25.56 17.88
C SER A 72 13.51 25.09 19.34
N GLU A 73 14.45 24.23 19.77
CA GLU A 73 14.63 23.85 21.17
C GLU A 73 15.12 25.03 22.03
N LYS A 74 16.08 25.83 21.54
CA LYS A 74 16.50 27.09 22.20
C LYS A 74 15.29 28.03 22.38
N LYS A 75 14.46 28.21 21.34
CA LYS A 75 13.21 29.01 21.41
C LYS A 75 12.17 28.43 22.38
N TRP A 76 11.94 27.12 22.36
CA TRP A 76 10.97 26.47 23.26
C TRP A 76 11.40 26.55 24.72
N LYS A 77 12.69 26.36 25.01
CA LYS A 77 13.24 26.54 26.35
C LYS A 77 13.09 27.98 26.84
N ALA A 78 13.42 28.97 26.01
CA ALA A 78 13.21 30.39 26.35
C ALA A 78 11.73 30.71 26.61
N LYS A 79 10.82 30.14 25.79
CA LYS A 79 9.37 30.26 25.96
C LYS A 79 8.88 29.74 27.31
N LEU A 80 9.33 28.55 27.73
CA LEU A 80 9.00 27.99 29.05
C LEU A 80 9.67 28.73 30.21
N GLN A 81 10.86 29.33 30.00
CA GLN A 81 11.56 30.08 31.04
C GLN A 81 10.94 31.46 31.31
N ARG A 82 10.35 32.11 30.30
CA ARG A 82 9.66 33.41 30.45
C ARG A 82 8.23 33.31 30.99
N ALA A 83 7.67 32.11 31.13
CA ALA A 83 6.27 31.94 31.49
C ALA A 83 5.97 32.50 32.90
N SER A 84 4.94 33.34 32.99
CA SER A 84 4.50 34.00 34.22
C SER A 84 4.04 33.00 35.28
N LYS A 85 4.36 33.27 36.55
CA LYS A 85 4.04 32.40 37.71
C LYS A 85 3.20 33.11 38.76
N THR A 86 3.01 34.43 38.62
CA THR A 86 2.17 35.26 39.48
C THR A 86 1.29 36.17 38.62
N LEU A 87 0.19 36.67 39.20
CA LEU A 87 -0.67 37.65 38.53
C LEU A 87 0.14 38.90 38.14
N ASP A 88 1.01 39.40 39.01
CA ASP A 88 1.80 40.61 38.75
C ASP A 88 2.76 40.41 37.56
N GLU A 89 3.47 39.26 37.49
CA GLU A 89 4.30 38.90 36.31
C GLU A 89 3.46 38.81 35.02
N ALA A 90 2.23 38.29 35.11
CA ALA A 90 1.33 38.17 33.96
C ALA A 90 0.70 39.51 33.54
N VAL A 91 0.54 40.46 34.46
CA VAL A 91 0.21 41.85 34.16
C VAL A 91 1.39 42.50 33.44
N ASP A 92 2.60 42.39 33.97
CA ASP A 92 3.81 42.96 33.38
C ASP A 92 4.09 42.41 31.97
N GLU A 93 4.04 41.10 31.75
CA GLU A 93 4.21 40.50 30.41
C GLU A 93 3.06 40.88 29.46
N TYR A 94 1.84 41.06 29.96
CA TYR A 94 0.71 41.53 29.16
C TYR A 94 0.92 42.98 28.68
N GLU A 95 1.24 43.91 29.60
CA GLU A 95 1.50 45.30 29.25
C GLU A 95 2.73 45.43 28.34
N ARG A 96 3.80 44.67 28.61
CA ARG A 96 5.01 44.63 27.80
C ARG A 96 4.75 44.10 26.38
N ARG A 97 3.87 43.10 26.22
CA ARG A 97 3.61 42.43 24.92
C ARG A 97 2.55 43.12 24.08
N TYR A 98 1.46 43.60 24.69
CA TYR A 98 0.31 44.18 23.98
C TYR A 98 0.13 45.69 24.21
N ARG A 99 1.01 46.32 25.00
CA ARG A 99 1.09 47.79 25.23
C ARG A 99 -0.21 48.42 25.74
N ARG A 100 -1.01 47.64 26.47
CA ARG A 100 -2.31 48.00 27.03
C ARG A 100 -2.46 47.32 28.39
N ALA A 101 -3.15 47.97 29.33
CA ALA A 101 -3.51 47.36 30.60
C ALA A 101 -4.41 46.11 30.42
N PRO A 102 -4.32 45.09 31.29
CA PRO A 102 -5.18 43.92 31.21
C PRO A 102 -6.67 44.25 31.37
N PRO A 103 -7.58 43.48 30.74
CA PRO A 103 -9.00 43.74 30.78
C PRO A 103 -9.61 43.41 32.16
N ARG A 104 -10.75 44.02 32.51
CA ARG A 104 -11.50 43.69 33.73
C ARG A 104 -11.87 42.20 33.73
N GLY A 105 -11.59 41.49 34.82
CA GLY A 105 -11.74 40.03 34.89
C GLY A 105 -10.48 39.23 34.52
N PHE A 106 -9.34 39.88 34.26
CA PHE A 106 -8.04 39.22 34.09
C PHE A 106 -7.54 38.56 35.40
N ASP A 107 -7.91 39.10 36.55
CA ASP A 107 -7.76 38.47 37.86
C ASP A 107 -8.51 37.13 37.93
N LYS A 108 -9.74 37.06 37.42
CA LYS A 108 -10.55 35.84 37.38
C LYS A 108 -10.07 34.80 36.37
N TRP A 109 -9.49 35.27 35.26
CA TRP A 109 -8.72 34.40 34.38
C TRP A 109 -7.49 33.81 35.10
N TRP A 110 -6.75 34.61 35.86
CA TRP A 110 -5.58 34.11 36.60
C TRP A 110 -5.97 33.11 37.69
N GLU A 111 -7.03 33.37 38.46
CA GLU A 111 -7.60 32.42 39.41
C GLU A 111 -7.95 31.08 38.74
N TYR A 112 -8.47 31.10 37.50
CA TYR A 112 -8.73 29.89 36.71
C TYR A 112 -7.45 29.21 36.20
N VAL A 113 -6.45 29.98 35.75
CA VAL A 113 -5.14 29.48 35.31
C VAL A 113 -4.41 28.75 36.44
N GLU A 114 -4.37 29.34 37.64
CA GLU A 114 -3.76 28.74 38.82
C GLU A 114 -4.53 27.50 39.27
N LYS A 115 -5.86 27.59 39.43
CA LYS A 115 -6.74 26.49 39.84
C LYS A 115 -6.59 25.24 38.97
N ASN A 116 -6.45 25.41 37.66
CA ASN A 116 -6.39 24.31 36.68
C ASN A 116 -4.97 24.04 36.15
N ASN A 117 -3.95 24.69 36.72
CA ASN A 117 -2.53 24.53 36.36
C ASN A 117 -2.27 24.70 34.85
N VAL A 118 -2.78 25.79 34.25
CA VAL A 118 -2.62 26.10 32.80
C VAL A 118 -1.18 26.55 32.51
N GLN A 119 -0.45 25.77 31.71
CA GLN A 119 1.02 25.83 31.61
C GLN A 119 1.59 26.89 30.65
N LEU A 120 0.76 27.58 29.85
CA LEU A 120 1.18 28.69 28.97
C LEU A 120 0.30 29.93 29.18
N PRO A 121 0.45 30.66 30.31
CA PRO A 121 -0.34 31.85 30.62
C PRO A 121 -0.09 33.04 29.69
N ASP A 122 1.06 33.11 29.02
CA ASP A 122 1.40 34.29 28.21
C ASP A 122 1.11 34.09 26.72
N GLU A 123 0.94 32.84 26.26
CA GLU A 123 0.87 32.49 24.84
C GLU A 123 -0.55 32.59 24.26
N TYR A 124 -0.95 33.83 23.97
CA TYR A 124 -2.27 34.20 23.44
C TYR A 124 -2.19 35.14 22.21
N ASP A 125 -1.05 35.21 21.52
CA ASP A 125 -0.81 36.16 20.41
C ASP A 125 -1.89 36.19 19.33
N GLN A 126 -2.47 35.04 18.95
CA GLN A 126 -3.52 35.02 17.92
C GLN A 126 -4.75 35.83 18.35
N ILE A 127 -5.15 35.74 19.63
CA ILE A 127 -6.25 36.53 20.21
C ILE A 127 -6.05 38.03 19.95
N TYR A 128 -4.82 38.50 20.08
CA TYR A 128 -4.51 39.92 19.94
C TYR A 128 -4.29 40.34 18.48
N ARG A 129 -3.77 39.45 17.62
CA ARG A 129 -3.71 39.70 16.17
C ARG A 129 -5.12 39.75 15.54
N ASP A 130 -6.05 38.95 16.04
CA ASP A 130 -7.45 38.92 15.59
C ASP A 130 -8.23 40.14 16.13
N LEU A 131 -8.03 40.53 17.39
CA LEU A 131 -8.80 41.60 18.03
C LEU A 131 -8.24 43.02 17.83
N GLU A 132 -6.93 43.21 17.64
CA GLU A 132 -6.31 44.55 17.53
C GLU A 132 -6.94 45.44 16.43
N PRO A 133 -7.30 44.97 15.22
CA PRO A 133 -7.96 45.81 14.22
C PRO A 133 -9.29 46.40 14.69
N TYR A 134 -10.11 45.63 15.42
CA TYR A 134 -11.42 46.07 15.89
C TYR A 134 -11.35 47.15 16.97
N TRP A 135 -10.20 47.30 17.64
CA TRP A 135 -9.95 48.41 18.56
C TRP A 135 -9.76 49.76 17.84
N GLY A 136 -9.67 49.77 16.51
CA GLY A 136 -9.74 50.97 15.66
C GLY A 136 -11.17 51.37 15.27
N VAL A 137 -12.20 50.66 15.75
CA VAL A 137 -13.62 50.99 15.53
C VAL A 137 -14.22 51.60 16.79
N ASN A 138 -15.11 52.58 16.65
CA ASN A 138 -15.88 53.09 17.79
C ASN A 138 -16.75 51.96 18.38
N PRO A 139 -16.74 51.72 19.70
CA PRO A 139 -17.51 50.64 20.32
C PRO A 139 -19.02 50.66 20.03
N VAL A 140 -19.62 51.84 19.80
CA VAL A 140 -21.03 51.96 19.40
C VAL A 140 -21.26 51.41 18.00
N ASP A 141 -20.38 51.76 17.07
CA ASP A 141 -20.47 51.36 15.66
C ASP A 141 -20.16 49.86 15.51
N LEU A 142 -19.19 49.35 16.28
CA LEU A 142 -18.87 47.92 16.34
C LEU A 142 -20.06 47.10 16.84
N ASN A 143 -20.77 47.57 17.87
CA ASN A 143 -22.04 46.97 18.32
C ASN A 143 -23.10 47.03 17.21
N GLY A 144 -23.21 48.14 16.47
CA GLY A 144 -24.11 48.26 15.33
C GLY A 144 -23.84 47.25 14.22
N ILE A 145 -22.57 47.03 13.87
CA ILE A 145 -22.13 46.02 12.90
C ILE A 145 -22.50 44.61 13.40
N ILE A 146 -22.16 44.26 14.64
CA ILE A 146 -22.48 42.96 15.25
C ILE A 146 -23.99 42.70 15.19
N ARG A 147 -24.82 43.65 15.67
CA ARG A 147 -26.27 43.52 15.69
C ARG A 147 -26.89 43.38 14.30
N GLY A 148 -26.34 44.07 13.30
CA GLY A 148 -26.77 43.94 11.90
C GLY A 148 -26.45 42.58 11.29
N TRP A 149 -25.42 41.88 11.77
CA TRP A 149 -24.99 40.59 11.24
C TRP A 149 -25.65 39.36 11.89
N GLU A 150 -26.35 39.52 13.01
CA GLU A 150 -27.12 38.41 13.64
C GLU A 150 -28.34 37.94 12.80
N ASP A 151 -28.73 38.71 11.77
CA ASP A 151 -29.74 38.36 10.77
C ASP A 151 -29.15 37.86 9.44
N HIS A 152 -27.82 37.86 9.29
CA HIS A 152 -27.19 37.49 8.02
C HIS A 152 -27.38 35.99 7.74
N GLU A 153 -27.64 35.65 6.48
CA GLU A 153 -27.84 34.26 6.06
C GLU A 153 -26.63 33.39 6.41
N ASP A 154 -26.93 32.18 6.88
CA ASP A 154 -25.98 31.20 7.42
C ASP A 154 -25.04 31.73 8.52
N THR A 155 -25.65 32.42 9.51
CA THR A 155 -25.01 32.77 10.79
C THR A 155 -25.74 32.20 12.02
N PHE A 156 -25.00 32.08 13.12
CA PHE A 156 -25.57 31.94 14.47
C PHE A 156 -24.86 32.83 15.47
N THR A 157 -25.54 33.22 16.55
CA THR A 157 -25.00 34.13 17.57
C THR A 157 -25.00 33.42 18.92
N LEU A 158 -23.82 33.20 19.50
CA LEU A 158 -23.69 32.86 20.92
C LEU A 158 -23.65 34.14 21.74
N GLY A 159 -24.27 34.14 22.91
CA GLY A 159 -24.22 35.29 23.80
C GLY A 159 -24.56 34.97 25.24
N LYS A 160 -24.36 35.97 26.09
CA LYS A 160 -24.71 35.95 27.51
C LYS A 160 -25.43 37.25 27.86
N GLU A 161 -26.54 37.14 28.58
CA GLU A 161 -27.26 38.28 29.17
C GLU A 161 -27.04 38.30 30.69
N GLU A 162 -27.29 39.44 31.35
CA GLU A 162 -27.01 39.58 32.78
C GLU A 162 -27.85 38.60 33.62
N GLY A 163 -27.18 37.79 34.45
CA GLY A 163 -27.82 36.73 35.24
C GLY A 163 -28.12 35.42 34.48
N HIS A 164 -27.85 35.34 33.18
CA HIS A 164 -28.03 34.14 32.36
C HIS A 164 -26.70 33.42 32.06
N ARG A 165 -26.77 32.13 31.67
CA ARG A 165 -25.60 31.38 31.14
C ARG A 165 -25.36 31.72 29.66
N VAL A 166 -24.17 31.44 29.15
CA VAL A 166 -23.90 31.43 27.70
C VAL A 166 -24.85 30.47 26.98
N GLY A 167 -25.41 30.92 25.86
CA GLY A 167 -26.28 30.09 25.01
C GLY A 167 -26.49 30.66 23.61
N LEU A 168 -27.34 29.99 22.83
CA LEU A 168 -27.75 30.43 21.50
C LEU A 168 -28.69 31.64 21.61
N ALA A 169 -28.19 32.81 21.25
CA ALA A 169 -28.89 34.09 21.34
C ALA A 169 -29.61 34.50 20.04
N ARG A 170 -29.20 33.94 18.89
CA ARG A 170 -29.87 34.07 17.59
C ARG A 170 -29.35 33.05 16.57
N TYR A 171 -30.08 32.78 15.50
CA TYR A 171 -29.58 32.13 14.28
C TYR A 171 -30.43 32.49 13.06
N ALA A 172 -29.82 32.48 11.88
CA ALA A 172 -30.42 32.90 10.61
C ALA A 172 -30.14 31.88 9.47
N ILE A 173 -30.29 30.59 9.79
CA ILE A 173 -30.01 29.44 8.90
C ILE A 173 -31.32 28.89 8.33
N ARG A 174 -31.30 28.62 7.02
CA ARG A 174 -32.46 28.07 6.29
C ARG A 174 -32.34 26.58 5.97
N ASP A 175 -31.12 26.05 5.89
CA ASP A 175 -30.88 24.65 5.54
C ASP A 175 -30.90 23.69 6.75
N PRO A 176 -31.64 22.56 6.68
CA PRO A 176 -31.68 21.55 7.76
C PRO A 176 -30.38 20.78 8.01
N ALA A 177 -29.45 20.68 7.05
CA ALA A 177 -28.14 20.09 7.31
C ALA A 177 -27.27 21.09 8.10
N THR A 178 -27.15 22.34 7.64
CA THR A 178 -26.45 23.44 8.32
C THR A 178 -26.96 23.65 9.75
N HIS A 179 -28.27 23.51 10.00
CA HIS A 179 -28.84 23.57 11.35
C HIS A 179 -28.21 22.56 12.33
N ARG A 180 -27.86 21.34 11.89
CA ARG A 180 -27.19 20.33 12.74
C ARG A 180 -25.76 20.74 13.10
N HIS A 181 -25.06 21.44 12.20
CA HIS A 181 -23.71 21.97 12.48
C HIS A 181 -23.77 23.02 13.59
N VAL A 182 -24.81 23.88 13.61
CA VAL A 182 -25.00 24.85 14.71
C VAL A 182 -25.34 24.19 16.03
N VAL A 183 -26.24 23.20 16.08
CA VAL A 183 -26.53 22.50 17.35
C VAL A 183 -25.24 21.88 17.93
N SER A 184 -24.42 21.26 17.07
CA SER A 184 -23.10 20.73 17.44
C SER A 184 -22.14 21.84 17.94
N GLY A 185 -22.00 22.92 17.17
CA GLY A 185 -21.10 24.04 17.50
C GLY A 185 -21.47 24.78 18.78
N VAL A 186 -22.77 25.02 19.01
CA VAL A 186 -23.33 25.62 20.22
C VAL A 186 -23.03 24.74 21.43
N GLN A 187 -23.31 23.43 21.35
CA GLN A 187 -23.01 22.49 22.44
C GLN A 187 -21.51 22.46 22.74
N MET A 188 -20.68 22.31 21.70
CA MET A 188 -19.22 22.22 21.79
C MET A 188 -18.59 23.42 22.50
N LEU A 189 -19.10 24.63 22.26
CA LEU A 189 -18.59 25.86 22.87
C LEU A 189 -19.17 26.12 24.25
N SER A 190 -20.44 25.76 24.48
CA SER A 190 -21.06 25.80 25.81
C SER A 190 -20.35 24.86 26.79
N GLU A 191 -19.97 23.66 26.33
CA GLU A 191 -19.19 22.69 27.11
C GLU A 191 -17.79 23.22 27.49
N ILE A 192 -17.10 23.94 26.59
CA ILE A 192 -15.79 24.54 26.91
C ILE A 192 -15.95 25.70 27.90
N LEU A 193 -16.95 26.56 27.70
CA LEU A 193 -17.14 27.75 28.52
C LEU A 193 -17.79 27.47 29.88
N GLU A 194 -18.35 26.28 30.11
CA GLU A 194 -19.10 25.92 31.33
C GLU A 194 -18.37 26.27 32.64
N ASP A 195 -17.06 26.03 32.73
CA ASP A 195 -16.27 26.22 33.97
C ASP A 195 -15.86 27.68 34.22
N VAL A 196 -16.11 28.57 33.24
CA VAL A 196 -15.79 30.00 33.29
C VAL A 196 -17.02 30.90 33.08
N ASP A 197 -18.16 30.30 32.71
CA ASP A 197 -19.42 30.95 32.36
C ASP A 197 -19.86 31.99 33.40
N GLU A 198 -19.76 31.70 34.70
CA GLU A 198 -20.14 32.65 35.75
C GLU A 198 -19.34 33.97 35.71
N PHE A 199 -18.06 33.92 35.32
CA PHE A 199 -17.15 35.07 35.28
C PHE A 199 -17.23 35.89 33.98
N LEU A 200 -17.82 35.34 32.91
CA LEU A 200 -17.93 36.06 31.64
C LEU A 200 -18.86 37.29 31.75
N PRO A 201 -18.48 38.47 31.22
CA PRO A 201 -19.40 39.59 31.07
C PRO A 201 -20.46 39.29 29.99
N PRO A 202 -21.56 40.07 29.90
CA PRO A 202 -22.48 39.99 28.76
C PRO A 202 -21.77 40.24 27.42
N PHE A 203 -22.08 39.44 26.40
CA PHE A 203 -21.46 39.52 25.07
C PHE A 203 -22.38 38.92 23.99
N ARG A 204 -22.11 39.23 22.71
CA ARG A 204 -22.78 38.62 21.54
C ARG A 204 -21.79 38.37 20.41
N ALA A 205 -21.38 37.13 20.22
CA ALA A 205 -20.43 36.71 19.19
C ALA A 205 -21.18 36.02 18.04
N VAL A 206 -21.05 36.55 16.83
CA VAL A 206 -21.59 35.96 15.59
C VAL A 206 -20.60 34.94 15.06
N PHE A 207 -21.10 33.78 14.62
CA PHE A 207 -20.34 32.65 14.11
C PHE A 207 -20.89 32.20 12.75
N HIS A 208 -20.00 31.68 11.91
CA HIS A 208 -20.38 30.90 10.74
C HIS A 208 -20.42 29.39 11.07
N PRO A 209 -21.35 28.62 10.48
CA PRO A 209 -21.51 27.18 10.73
C PRO A 209 -20.57 26.30 9.90
N HIS A 210 -19.66 26.89 9.12
CA HIS A 210 -18.78 26.22 8.17
C HIS A 210 -17.33 26.10 8.70
N ASP A 211 -16.56 25.14 8.17
CA ASP A 211 -15.17 24.90 8.59
C ASP A 211 -14.21 26.04 8.18
N ASN A 212 -14.53 26.68 7.05
CA ASN A 212 -13.68 27.62 6.32
C ASN A 212 -14.01 29.08 6.69
N PRO A 213 -13.01 29.98 6.71
CA PRO A 213 -13.24 31.42 6.88
C PRO A 213 -13.91 32.06 5.65
N GLU A 214 -14.67 33.12 5.88
CA GLU A 214 -15.41 33.88 4.85
C GLU A 214 -14.83 35.29 4.64
N HIS A 215 -14.33 35.94 5.69
CA HIS A 215 -14.20 37.39 5.73
C HIS A 215 -12.81 37.87 5.29
N VAL A 216 -12.69 38.32 4.04
CA VAL A 216 -11.46 38.92 3.47
C VAL A 216 -11.43 40.44 3.68
N THR A 217 -10.27 41.02 4.00
CA THR A 217 -10.08 42.47 4.15
C THR A 217 -8.90 42.98 3.32
N ASP A 218 -9.01 44.21 2.80
CA ASP A 218 -7.94 44.91 2.08
C ASP A 218 -6.77 45.27 3.02
N TRP A 219 -5.53 45.15 2.55
CA TRP A 219 -4.33 45.40 3.34
C TRP A 219 -4.25 46.84 3.84
N GLU A 220 -4.58 47.85 3.02
CA GLU A 220 -4.53 49.26 3.45
C GLU A 220 -5.62 49.57 4.47
N LEU A 221 -6.79 48.91 4.36
CA LEU A 221 -7.82 48.99 5.39
C LEU A 221 -7.32 48.36 6.70
N ARG A 222 -6.73 47.16 6.65
CA ARG A 222 -6.20 46.46 7.84
C ARG A 222 -5.09 47.26 8.54
N GLU A 223 -4.12 47.78 7.79
CA GLU A 223 -3.05 48.62 8.37
C GLU A 223 -3.58 49.95 8.92
N LYS A 224 -4.61 50.55 8.29
CA LYS A 224 -5.27 51.72 8.89
C LYS A 224 -6.00 51.37 10.18
N MET A 225 -6.78 50.30 10.21
CA MET A 225 -7.48 49.84 11.43
C MET A 225 -6.51 49.61 12.58
N PHE A 226 -5.35 49.01 12.29
CA PHE A 226 -4.21 48.92 13.20
C PHE A 226 -3.67 50.30 13.64
N GLU A 227 -3.43 51.25 12.74
CA GLU A 227 -2.99 52.62 13.05
C GLU A 227 -3.95 53.36 14.00
N TYR A 228 -5.27 53.25 13.76
CA TYR A 228 -6.32 53.77 14.64
C TYR A 228 -6.28 53.10 16.03
N ALA A 229 -6.25 51.76 16.08
CA ALA A 229 -6.17 50.98 17.32
C ALA A 229 -4.94 51.31 18.20
N ARG A 230 -3.80 51.59 17.56
CA ARG A 230 -2.51 51.92 18.20
C ARG A 230 -2.43 53.37 18.68
N THR A 231 -3.09 54.29 17.99
CA THR A 231 -3.17 55.71 18.39
C THR A 231 -4.30 55.99 19.40
N GLY A 232 -5.19 55.03 19.63
CA GLY A 232 -6.36 55.22 20.49
C GLY A 232 -7.43 56.10 19.84
N THR A 233 -7.47 56.10 18.50
CA THR A 233 -8.46 56.82 17.70
C THR A 233 -9.34 55.83 16.93
N HIS A 234 -10.43 56.28 16.33
CA HIS A 234 -11.40 55.41 15.65
C HIS A 234 -11.62 55.82 14.19
N ILE A 235 -11.89 54.84 13.34
CA ILE A 235 -12.41 55.09 11.99
C ILE A 235 -13.83 55.65 12.03
N ASP A 236 -14.17 56.45 11.02
CA ASP A 236 -15.56 56.66 10.61
C ASP A 236 -16.00 55.43 9.80
N VAL A 237 -17.00 54.69 10.27
CA VAL A 237 -17.48 53.48 9.58
C VAL A 237 -18.32 53.79 8.33
N ASP A 238 -18.94 54.97 8.27
CA ASP A 238 -19.82 55.40 7.17
C ASP A 238 -19.05 56.09 6.03
N GLN A 239 -17.76 56.40 6.22
CA GLN A 239 -16.87 56.88 5.18
C GLN A 239 -15.78 55.86 4.79
N PRO A 240 -15.40 55.76 3.50
CA PRO A 240 -14.35 54.85 3.04
C PRO A 240 -12.96 55.36 3.48
N VAL A 241 -12.40 54.76 4.53
CA VAL A 241 -11.06 55.07 5.07
C VAL A 241 -9.95 54.94 4.02
N VAL A 242 -10.11 53.98 3.10
CA VAL A 242 -9.24 53.78 1.92
C VAL A 242 -10.09 53.43 0.69
N PRO A 243 -9.63 53.72 -0.55
CA PRO A 243 -10.29 53.25 -1.77
C PRO A 243 -10.19 51.72 -1.89
N ILE A 244 -11.34 51.04 -1.98
CA ILE A 244 -11.38 49.56 -2.07
C ILE A 244 -10.72 49.10 -3.37
N LYS A 245 -9.74 48.20 -3.25
CA LYS A 245 -9.01 47.63 -4.38
C LYS A 245 -9.71 46.36 -4.87
N ASN A 246 -10.15 46.39 -6.14
CA ASN A 246 -10.87 45.27 -6.75
C ASN A 246 -9.90 44.23 -7.37
N HIS A 247 -8.84 43.84 -6.65
CA HIS A 247 -7.85 42.87 -7.12
C HIS A 247 -8.03 41.47 -6.52
N GLY A 248 -9.06 41.26 -5.69
CA GLY A 248 -9.35 39.96 -5.06
C GLY A 248 -8.38 39.61 -3.94
N TRP A 249 -7.93 38.36 -3.84
CA TRP A 249 -7.03 37.85 -2.79
C TRP A 249 -5.81 38.74 -2.54
N ILE A 250 -5.13 39.19 -3.60
CA ILE A 250 -3.90 40.00 -3.46
C ILE A 250 -4.16 41.39 -2.87
N SER A 251 -5.41 41.86 -2.84
CA SER A 251 -5.77 43.10 -2.13
C SER A 251 -5.52 42.99 -0.62
N GLY A 252 -5.58 41.78 -0.04
CA GLY A 252 -5.21 41.51 1.35
C GLY A 252 -3.68 41.49 1.61
N CYS A 253 -2.87 41.66 0.57
CA CYS A 253 -1.41 41.65 0.63
C CYS A 253 -0.77 43.04 0.52
N ALA A 254 0.34 43.23 1.23
CA ALA A 254 1.14 44.45 1.11
C ALA A 254 1.65 44.65 -0.32
N PRO A 255 1.56 45.86 -0.93
CA PRO A 255 2.00 46.14 -2.31
C PRO A 255 3.47 45.83 -2.62
N THR A 256 4.30 45.59 -1.61
CA THR A 256 5.72 45.22 -1.72
C THR A 256 5.98 43.71 -1.67
N SER A 257 4.96 42.90 -1.41
CA SER A 257 5.06 41.44 -1.25
C SER A 257 5.25 40.69 -2.59
N PRO A 258 5.77 39.45 -2.58
CA PRO A 258 5.84 38.59 -3.76
C PRO A 258 4.55 38.54 -4.60
N ALA A 259 3.38 38.41 -3.97
CA ALA A 259 2.09 38.30 -4.66
C ALA A 259 1.70 39.51 -5.54
N TRP A 260 2.31 40.68 -5.32
CA TRP A 260 2.15 41.86 -6.19
C TRP A 260 3.26 42.02 -7.24
N LYS A 261 4.41 41.37 -7.02
CA LYS A 261 5.58 41.42 -7.93
C LYS A 261 5.49 40.36 -9.03
N ASP A 262 4.97 39.20 -8.68
CA ASP A 262 4.74 38.07 -9.58
C ASP A 262 3.28 37.59 -9.43
N PRO A 263 2.32 38.30 -10.06
CA PRO A 263 0.89 38.02 -9.90
C PRO A 263 0.46 36.78 -10.67
N ILE A 264 -0.18 35.84 -9.97
CA ILE A 264 -0.58 34.53 -10.50
C ILE A 264 -1.55 34.65 -11.67
N ASP A 265 -1.31 33.85 -12.71
CA ASP A 265 -2.28 33.59 -13.76
C ASP A 265 -3.36 32.59 -13.28
N PHE A 266 -4.59 33.07 -13.19
CA PHE A 266 -5.80 32.30 -12.85
C PHE A 266 -6.58 31.84 -14.09
N THR A 267 -5.96 31.84 -15.28
CA THR A 267 -6.54 31.24 -16.49
C THR A 267 -6.28 29.73 -16.57
N PHE A 268 -7.31 29.00 -16.99
CA PHE A 268 -7.34 27.54 -17.09
C PHE A 268 -6.23 26.91 -17.94
N ASN A 269 -5.61 27.68 -18.84
CA ASN A 269 -4.71 27.14 -19.87
C ASN A 269 -3.24 27.08 -19.41
N VAL A 270 -2.90 27.64 -18.24
CA VAL A 270 -1.53 27.64 -17.71
C VAL A 270 -1.40 26.55 -16.65
N SER A 271 -0.69 25.47 -17.00
CA SER A 271 -0.17 24.52 -16.01
C SER A 271 0.95 25.20 -15.23
N TRP A 272 0.83 25.31 -13.90
CA TRP A 272 1.92 25.81 -13.07
C TRP A 272 3.10 24.82 -13.12
N PRO A 273 4.33 25.26 -13.42
CA PRO A 273 5.47 24.36 -13.47
C PRO A 273 5.85 23.89 -12.07
N SER A 274 6.23 22.62 -11.92
CA SER A 274 6.99 22.18 -10.76
C SER A 274 8.28 23.01 -10.63
N PRO A 275 8.83 23.20 -9.41
CA PRO A 275 10.15 23.79 -9.24
C PRO A 275 11.17 23.12 -10.18
N PRO A 276 12.06 23.89 -10.84
CA PRO A 276 13.01 23.30 -11.78
C PRO A 276 13.95 22.33 -11.05
N PRO A 277 14.47 21.26 -11.70
CA PRO A 277 15.19 20.19 -11.01
C PRO A 277 16.49 20.61 -10.28
N ASP A 278 17.00 21.79 -10.60
CA ASP A 278 18.16 22.47 -10.03
C ASP A 278 17.81 23.60 -9.04
N ALA A 279 16.53 23.77 -8.69
CA ALA A 279 16.11 24.68 -7.62
C ALA A 279 16.80 24.31 -6.29
N PRO A 280 17.24 25.30 -5.49
CA PRO A 280 17.89 25.02 -4.23
C PRO A 280 16.90 24.36 -3.26
N LYS A 281 17.36 23.34 -2.54
CA LYS A 281 16.56 22.68 -1.49
C LYS A 281 16.20 23.68 -0.40
N THR A 282 14.97 23.60 0.10
CA THR A 282 14.46 24.49 1.16
C THR A 282 13.78 23.70 2.28
N PHE A 283 13.67 24.28 3.47
CA PHE A 283 12.95 23.73 4.62
C PHE A 283 12.20 24.81 5.39
N VAL A 284 11.05 24.50 5.98
CA VAL A 284 10.28 25.45 6.81
C VAL A 284 10.96 25.75 8.15
N PHE A 285 11.51 26.96 8.34
CA PHE A 285 11.96 27.44 9.67
C PHE A 285 10.93 28.31 10.41
N ASN A 286 9.99 28.91 9.68
CA ASN A 286 8.88 29.67 10.27
C ASN A 286 7.56 29.33 9.57
N HIS A 287 6.85 28.34 10.14
CA HIS A 287 5.60 27.81 9.58
C HIS A 287 4.52 28.88 9.38
N ARG A 288 4.45 29.92 10.23
CA ARG A 288 3.47 31.02 10.02
C ARG A 288 3.73 31.81 8.75
N LYS A 289 4.99 32.01 8.38
CA LYS A 289 5.34 32.72 7.16
C LYS A 289 5.13 31.87 5.91
N THR A 290 5.25 30.54 6.00
CA THR A 290 4.96 29.63 4.88
C THR A 290 3.47 29.34 4.71
N MET A 291 2.63 29.72 5.68
CA MET A 291 1.16 29.79 5.53
C MET A 291 0.67 31.06 4.79
N ASP A 292 1.54 32.03 4.52
CA ASP A 292 1.15 33.36 4.02
C ASP A 292 1.13 33.42 2.48
N PRO A 293 -0.04 33.53 1.82
CA PRO A 293 -0.12 33.61 0.36
C PRO A 293 0.47 34.90 -0.21
N CYS A 294 0.70 35.93 0.62
CA CYS A 294 1.39 37.14 0.19
C CYS A 294 2.89 36.90 -0.01
N LEU A 295 3.47 36.01 0.79
CA LEU A 295 4.87 35.59 0.72
C LEU A 295 5.08 34.39 -0.24
N HIS A 296 4.06 33.53 -0.35
CA HIS A 296 4.06 32.30 -1.15
C HIS A 296 2.83 32.28 -2.08
N PRO A 297 2.87 32.99 -3.22
CA PRO A 297 1.67 33.20 -4.04
C PRO A 297 0.99 31.91 -4.49
N HIS A 298 1.78 30.89 -4.86
CA HIS A 298 1.30 29.60 -5.36
C HIS A 298 0.14 28.99 -4.54
N LEU A 299 0.12 29.20 -3.21
CA LEU A 299 -0.96 28.76 -2.32
C LEU A 299 -2.35 29.14 -2.82
N LEU A 300 -2.53 30.31 -3.47
CA LEU A 300 -3.81 30.79 -3.99
C LEU A 300 -4.40 29.93 -5.11
N ARG A 301 -3.59 29.12 -5.81
CA ARG A 301 -4.03 28.15 -6.83
C ARG A 301 -3.77 26.70 -6.42
N GLU A 302 -3.12 26.48 -5.29
CA GLU A 302 -2.71 25.15 -4.81
C GLU A 302 -3.48 24.67 -3.57
N HIS A 303 -4.15 25.56 -2.82
CA HIS A 303 -4.96 25.20 -1.66
C HIS A 303 -6.47 25.34 -1.91
N GLY A 304 -7.24 24.39 -1.39
CA GLY A 304 -8.69 24.29 -1.62
C GLY A 304 -9.53 25.44 -1.04
N GLN A 305 -8.94 26.25 -0.14
CA GLN A 305 -9.56 27.48 0.36
C GLN A 305 -9.65 28.58 -0.71
N PHE A 306 -8.63 28.70 -1.54
CA PHE A 306 -8.47 29.84 -2.45
C PHE A 306 -8.88 29.49 -3.88
N LEU A 307 -8.56 28.26 -4.28
CA LEU A 307 -8.69 27.74 -5.64
C LEU A 307 -10.13 27.81 -6.23
N PRO A 308 -11.23 27.49 -5.49
CA PRO A 308 -12.60 27.65 -5.98
C PRO A 308 -12.94 29.08 -6.44
N TRP A 309 -12.32 30.07 -5.80
CA TRP A 309 -12.63 31.50 -5.99
C TRP A 309 -11.75 32.17 -7.04
N ARG A 310 -10.76 31.46 -7.60
CA ARG A 310 -9.77 31.98 -8.56
C ARG A 310 -9.08 33.23 -8.00
N LYS A 311 -9.33 34.40 -8.60
CA LYS A 311 -8.83 35.71 -8.13
C LYS A 311 -9.28 36.08 -6.72
N GLY A 312 -10.32 35.45 -6.19
CA GLY A 312 -10.86 35.67 -4.85
C GLY A 312 -12.07 36.60 -4.80
N PRO A 313 -12.78 36.64 -3.66
CA PRO A 313 -13.88 37.57 -3.44
C PRO A 313 -13.37 39.02 -3.42
N LEU A 314 -14.29 39.98 -3.60
CA LEU A 314 -13.98 41.38 -3.30
C LEU A 314 -13.77 41.52 -1.78
N PRO A 315 -12.71 42.21 -1.31
CA PRO A 315 -12.53 42.46 0.11
C PRO A 315 -13.73 43.19 0.71
N SER A 316 -14.05 42.88 1.97
CA SER A 316 -15.13 43.55 2.69
C SER A 316 -14.88 45.05 2.82
N ARG A 317 -15.95 45.83 2.73
CA ARG A 317 -15.93 47.30 2.87
C ARG A 317 -15.75 47.76 4.31
N ARG A 318 -16.01 46.87 5.27
CA ARG A 318 -15.93 47.07 6.73
C ARG A 318 -15.42 45.77 7.35
N MET A 319 -14.57 45.85 8.36
CA MET A 319 -14.17 44.65 9.09
C MET A 319 -15.36 44.14 9.93
N VAL A 320 -15.73 42.87 9.75
CA VAL A 320 -16.86 42.23 10.45
C VAL A 320 -16.31 41.29 11.52
N PRO A 321 -16.59 41.51 12.82
CA PRO A 321 -16.13 40.64 13.90
C PRO A 321 -16.94 39.35 13.98
N SER A 322 -16.76 38.48 12.98
CA SER A 322 -17.32 37.12 12.97
C SER A 322 -16.29 36.11 13.46
N PHE A 323 -16.76 35.03 14.07
CA PHE A 323 -15.96 33.98 14.67
C PHE A 323 -16.02 32.69 13.83
N ALA A 324 -14.87 32.04 13.67
CA ALA A 324 -14.71 30.82 12.88
C ALA A 324 -13.85 29.77 13.60
N TYR A 325 -13.95 28.52 13.16
CA TYR A 325 -13.07 27.44 13.62
C TYR A 325 -11.65 27.53 13.03
N SER A 326 -11.47 28.29 11.94
CA SER A 326 -10.17 28.56 11.33
C SER A 326 -10.15 29.89 10.58
N GLN A 327 -8.95 30.45 10.36
CA GLN A 327 -8.70 31.59 9.46
C GLN A 327 -7.48 31.30 8.59
N THR A 328 -7.28 32.06 7.50
CA THR A 328 -5.96 32.20 6.86
C THR A 328 -5.49 33.65 6.99
N LEU A 329 -4.21 33.93 6.69
CA LEU A 329 -3.62 35.27 6.89
C LEU A 329 -4.17 36.39 5.97
N LEU A 330 -5.04 36.05 5.01
CA LEU A 330 -5.82 37.01 4.20
C LEU A 330 -7.19 37.37 4.81
N HIS A 331 -7.64 36.60 5.80
CA HIS A 331 -8.96 36.74 6.39
C HIS A 331 -8.91 37.55 7.70
N HIS A 332 -10.08 37.96 8.20
CA HIS A 332 -10.26 38.67 9.48
C HIS A 332 -11.27 38.01 10.43
N ASP A 333 -11.73 36.81 10.09
CA ASP A 333 -12.47 35.90 10.99
C ASP A 333 -11.65 35.59 12.25
N ILE A 334 -12.32 35.62 13.40
CA ILE A 334 -11.71 35.44 14.72
C ILE A 334 -11.62 33.95 15.06
N THR A 335 -10.40 33.41 15.21
CA THR A 335 -10.16 31.96 15.39
C THR A 335 -10.24 31.55 16.86
N ILE A 336 -11.21 30.72 17.21
CA ILE A 336 -11.43 30.20 18.59
C ILE A 336 -10.78 28.83 18.86
N ALA A 337 -10.74 28.43 20.14
CA ALA A 337 -10.50 27.04 20.53
C ALA A 337 -11.82 26.24 20.58
N HIS A 338 -11.84 25.03 20.02
CA HIS A 338 -13.05 24.22 19.86
C HIS A 338 -12.76 22.71 20.04
N ARG A 339 -13.76 21.91 20.46
CA ARG A 339 -13.58 20.46 20.68
C ARG A 339 -13.60 19.63 19.38
N GLY A 340 -13.77 20.24 18.21
CA GLY A 340 -13.75 19.54 16.92
C GLY A 340 -12.44 18.79 16.69
N SER A 341 -11.31 19.37 17.11
CA SER A 341 -9.98 18.73 17.03
C SER A 341 -9.72 17.68 18.11
N TRP A 342 -10.71 17.38 18.96
CA TRP A 342 -10.56 16.68 20.25
C TRP A 342 -11.12 15.26 20.23
N HIS A 343 -11.69 14.82 19.11
CA HIS A 343 -12.27 13.48 18.97
C HIS A 343 -11.19 12.38 18.91
N GLY A 344 -11.29 11.41 19.84
CA GLY A 344 -10.58 10.13 19.76
C GLY A 344 -9.10 10.15 20.17
N GLU A 345 -8.71 10.90 21.19
CA GLU A 345 -7.37 10.72 21.81
C GLU A 345 -7.19 9.29 22.31
N LEU A 346 -6.07 8.63 21.94
CA LEU A 346 -5.81 7.24 22.31
C LEU A 346 -5.46 7.10 23.80
N PRO A 347 -6.06 6.13 24.53
CA PRO A 347 -5.68 5.79 25.90
C PRO A 347 -4.20 5.43 26.06
N ASP A 348 -3.67 5.57 27.28
CA ASP A 348 -2.28 5.18 27.58
C ASP A 348 -2.06 3.68 27.48
N GLU A 349 -3.10 2.89 27.77
CA GLU A 349 -3.15 1.45 27.66
C GLU A 349 -3.13 0.96 26.20
N GLU A 350 -3.60 1.79 25.26
CA GLU A 350 -3.65 1.53 23.82
C GLU A 350 -2.43 2.10 23.06
N ALA A 351 -1.53 2.79 23.76
CA ALA A 351 -0.35 3.39 23.17
C ALA A 351 0.67 2.34 22.71
N ILE A 352 1.09 2.40 21.45
CA ILE A 352 2.19 1.60 20.91
C ILE A 352 3.52 2.38 21.12
N PRO A 353 4.44 1.90 21.99
CA PRO A 353 5.76 2.52 22.16
C PRO A 353 6.56 2.53 20.86
N TRP A 354 7.49 3.48 20.72
CA TRP A 354 8.29 3.66 19.50
C TRP A 354 8.95 2.37 19.01
N GLU A 355 9.50 1.59 19.94
CA GLU A 355 10.23 0.35 19.71
C GLU A 355 9.33 -0.85 19.36
N LYS A 356 8.00 -0.68 19.41
CA LYS A 356 6.99 -1.67 18.97
C LYS A 356 6.24 -1.25 17.71
N LYS A 357 6.58 -0.10 17.10
CA LYS A 357 6.03 0.34 15.82
C LYS A 357 6.67 -0.47 14.69
N THR A 358 5.87 -1.19 13.91
CA THR A 358 6.35 -2.18 12.93
C THR A 358 6.50 -1.65 11.51
N ASP A 359 5.95 -0.47 11.20
CA ASP A 359 6.07 0.17 9.89
C ASP A 359 6.81 1.52 10.02
N ASP A 360 7.81 1.73 9.16
CA ASP A 360 8.64 2.93 9.11
C ASP A 360 8.45 3.76 7.82
N ARG A 361 7.35 3.51 7.10
CA ARG A 361 6.84 4.38 6.04
C ARG A 361 6.05 5.55 6.62
N LEU A 362 5.90 6.61 5.82
CA LEU A 362 5.02 7.75 6.11
C LEU A 362 3.58 7.41 5.76
N ASN A 363 2.72 7.23 6.77
CA ASN A 363 1.32 6.89 6.55
C ASN A 363 0.43 8.11 6.29
N TRP A 364 -0.50 7.95 5.34
CA TRP A 364 -1.75 8.71 5.28
C TRP A 364 -2.87 7.85 4.68
N ARG A 365 -4.01 7.80 5.36
CA ARG A 365 -5.29 7.39 4.78
C ARG A 365 -6.33 8.45 5.10
N GLY A 366 -6.99 8.96 4.06
CA GLY A 366 -7.99 10.01 4.19
C GLY A 366 -8.92 10.08 2.98
N SER A 367 -9.92 10.96 3.08
CA SER A 367 -10.92 11.21 2.05
C SER A 367 -10.45 12.25 1.01
N THR A 368 -11.10 12.27 -0.15
CA THR A 368 -10.96 13.31 -1.20
C THR A 368 -11.40 14.72 -0.76
N THR A 369 -11.82 14.88 0.49
CA THR A 369 -12.30 16.16 1.05
C THR A 369 -11.22 17.23 1.05
N GLY A 370 -11.62 18.47 0.78
CA GLY A 370 -10.74 19.64 0.80
C GLY A 370 -11.03 20.67 -0.28
N ILE A 371 -11.87 20.29 -1.26
CA ILE A 371 -12.43 21.17 -2.28
C ILE A 371 -13.73 20.53 -2.82
N PRO A 372 -14.72 21.30 -3.28
CA PRO A 372 -15.82 20.77 -4.07
C PRO A 372 -15.31 20.20 -5.40
N LEU A 373 -15.51 18.90 -5.63
CA LEU A 373 -15.01 18.17 -6.80
C LEU A 373 -16.08 18.18 -7.91
N VAL A 374 -16.26 19.36 -8.52
CA VAL A 374 -17.22 19.64 -9.60
C VAL A 374 -16.51 19.82 -10.95
N ARG A 375 -17.17 19.54 -12.08
CA ARG A 375 -16.53 19.56 -13.40
C ARG A 375 -15.94 20.90 -13.83
N ASP A 376 -16.55 22.03 -13.47
CA ASP A 376 -16.14 23.37 -13.91
C ASP A 376 -15.05 24.03 -13.04
N MET A 377 -14.34 23.24 -12.21
CA MET A 377 -13.33 23.69 -11.25
C MET A 377 -11.98 22.96 -11.44
N GLU A 378 -10.85 23.66 -11.25
CA GLU A 378 -9.50 23.10 -11.36
C GLU A 378 -9.09 22.24 -10.15
N TRP A 379 -9.97 21.38 -9.63
CA TRP A 379 -9.74 20.62 -8.40
C TRP A 379 -8.47 19.73 -8.42
N GLN A 380 -7.90 19.48 -9.60
CA GLN A 380 -6.62 18.81 -9.81
C GLN A 380 -5.46 19.52 -9.09
N PHE A 381 -5.48 20.86 -8.99
CA PHE A 381 -4.45 21.62 -8.29
C PHE A 381 -4.65 21.68 -6.77
N SER A 382 -5.75 21.13 -6.22
CA SER A 382 -5.96 21.12 -4.77
C SER A 382 -4.94 20.22 -4.07
N HIS A 383 -4.34 20.75 -2.99
CA HIS A 383 -3.36 20.11 -2.10
C HIS A 383 -3.47 18.56 -1.99
N ARG A 384 -4.62 17.98 -1.60
CA ARG A 384 -4.77 16.52 -1.51
C ARG A 384 -4.75 15.78 -2.85
N ILE A 385 -5.31 16.36 -3.90
CA ILE A 385 -5.28 15.76 -5.24
C ILE A 385 -3.85 15.80 -5.80
N ARG A 386 -3.12 16.92 -5.59
CA ARG A 386 -1.69 17.00 -5.92
C ARG A 386 -0.83 16.02 -5.14
N MET A 387 -1.12 15.81 -3.85
CA MET A 387 -0.46 14.77 -3.05
C MET A 387 -0.66 13.39 -3.68
N MET A 388 -1.88 13.03 -4.07
CA MET A 388 -2.15 11.73 -4.70
C MET A 388 -1.59 11.62 -6.12
N ASP A 389 -1.55 12.71 -6.90
CA ASP A 389 -0.82 12.76 -8.16
C ASP A 389 0.69 12.55 -7.95
N TRP A 390 1.29 13.15 -6.92
CA TRP A 390 2.70 13.00 -6.56
C TRP A 390 3.04 11.58 -6.08
N VAL A 391 2.13 10.91 -5.36
CA VAL A 391 2.30 9.52 -4.90
C VAL A 391 2.02 8.47 -5.98
N GLU A 392 0.90 8.54 -6.71
CA GLU A 392 0.49 7.45 -7.62
C GLU A 392 0.95 7.66 -9.06
N LYS A 393 0.73 8.85 -9.62
CA LYS A 393 1.02 9.16 -11.03
C LYS A 393 2.46 9.67 -11.22
N GLY A 394 3.01 10.29 -10.19
CA GLY A 394 4.33 10.89 -10.17
C GLY A 394 5.47 9.90 -9.99
N MET A 395 5.22 8.58 -9.88
CA MET A 395 6.22 7.54 -9.64
C MET A 395 7.14 7.23 -10.84
N ASP A 396 6.78 7.67 -12.04
CA ASP A 396 7.66 7.54 -13.20
C ASP A 396 8.81 8.57 -13.12
N GLY A 397 10.03 8.10 -13.42
CA GLY A 397 11.25 8.92 -13.41
C GLY A 397 11.95 9.06 -12.04
N ASN A 398 12.74 10.13 -11.90
CA ASN A 398 13.63 10.35 -10.76
C ASN A 398 13.22 11.56 -9.91
N MET A 399 13.73 11.61 -8.68
CA MET A 399 13.72 12.78 -7.79
C MET A 399 15.13 12.99 -7.21
N THR A 400 15.45 14.22 -6.79
CA THR A 400 16.66 14.51 -6.01
C THR A 400 16.32 14.51 -4.53
N ILE A 401 17.04 13.73 -3.72
CA ILE A 401 16.92 13.72 -2.24
C ILE A 401 18.24 14.08 -1.57
N LEU A 402 18.19 14.78 -0.44
CA LEU A 402 19.36 14.94 0.44
C LEU A 402 19.61 13.60 1.17
N PRO A 403 20.82 13.01 1.08
CA PRO A 403 21.11 11.74 1.73
C PRO A 403 21.13 11.89 3.25
N PRO A 404 20.78 10.82 4.00
CA PRO A 404 20.78 10.86 5.46
C PRO A 404 22.23 10.89 5.98
N PRO A 405 22.61 11.93 6.74
CA PRO A 405 23.99 12.16 7.13
C PRO A 405 24.46 11.17 8.20
N ARG A 406 25.75 10.85 8.20
CA ARG A 406 26.41 9.99 9.21
C ARG A 406 26.74 10.75 10.50
N SER A 407 26.83 12.07 10.44
CA SER A 407 27.10 12.95 11.58
C SER A 407 26.60 14.38 11.32
N GLY A 408 26.63 15.24 12.34
CA GLY A 408 26.42 16.69 12.16
C GLY A 408 27.62 17.46 11.59
N GLU A 409 28.75 16.79 11.35
CA GLU A 409 30.03 17.43 10.97
C GLU A 409 30.36 17.32 9.47
N GLU A 410 29.58 16.56 8.68
CA GLU A 410 29.78 16.39 7.23
C GLU A 410 28.87 17.28 6.38
N PRO A 411 29.33 17.75 5.19
CA PRO A 411 28.49 18.49 4.25
C PRO A 411 27.30 17.68 3.72
N VAL A 412 26.14 18.32 3.59
CA VAL A 412 24.91 17.70 3.08
C VAL A 412 24.93 17.43 1.58
N GLY A 413 25.77 18.14 0.83
CA GLY A 413 25.93 18.00 -0.62
C GLY A 413 24.73 18.49 -1.43
N LYS A 414 24.73 18.17 -2.72
CA LYS A 414 23.71 18.60 -3.70
C LYS A 414 22.52 17.64 -3.82
N GLY A 415 22.47 16.61 -2.97
CA GLY A 415 21.53 15.49 -3.06
C GLY A 415 21.92 14.42 -4.08
N GLU A 416 21.27 13.26 -3.98
CA GLU A 416 21.36 12.12 -4.91
C GLU A 416 20.09 11.99 -5.76
N SER A 417 20.24 11.61 -7.04
CA SER A 417 19.11 11.35 -7.95
C SER A 417 18.66 9.90 -7.82
N VAL A 418 17.44 9.67 -7.35
CA VAL A 418 16.87 8.34 -7.09
C VAL A 418 15.59 8.07 -7.90
N GLN A 419 15.38 6.82 -8.30
CA GLN A 419 14.18 6.39 -9.04
C GLN A 419 12.96 6.38 -8.11
N LYS A 420 11.91 7.12 -8.46
CA LYS A 420 10.73 7.29 -7.62
C LYS A 420 9.96 5.99 -7.42
N ALA A 421 9.81 5.16 -8.46
CA ALA A 421 9.18 3.84 -8.35
C ALA A 421 9.88 2.87 -7.37
N ARG A 422 11.16 3.10 -7.00
CA ARG A 422 11.86 2.34 -5.96
C ARG A 422 11.69 2.93 -4.57
N TYR A 423 11.73 4.27 -4.44
CA TYR A 423 11.60 4.96 -3.15
C TYR A 423 10.14 5.14 -2.68
N GLY A 424 9.20 5.45 -3.57
CA GLY A 424 7.79 5.68 -3.27
C GLY A 424 7.16 4.54 -2.44
N PRO A 425 7.07 3.31 -2.98
CA PRO A 425 6.48 2.18 -2.27
C PRO A 425 7.22 1.81 -0.97
N ALA A 426 8.55 1.96 -0.96
CA ALA A 426 9.41 1.61 0.16
C ALA A 426 9.33 2.58 1.37
N MET A 427 8.84 3.79 1.15
CA MET A 427 8.91 4.90 2.11
C MET A 427 7.55 5.54 2.41
N LEU A 428 6.55 5.37 1.55
CA LEU A 428 5.21 5.96 1.69
C LEU A 428 4.13 4.90 1.87
N ASP A 429 3.10 5.26 2.62
CA ASP A 429 1.84 4.52 2.71
C ASP A 429 0.67 5.52 2.65
N ILE A 430 0.55 6.20 1.52
CA ILE A 430 -0.37 7.30 1.28
C ILE A 430 -1.39 6.86 0.22
N ALA A 431 -2.68 6.81 0.56
CA ALA A 431 -3.76 6.50 -0.37
C ALA A 431 -5.09 7.16 0.03
N PHE A 432 -5.99 7.38 -0.93
CA PHE A 432 -7.38 7.68 -0.60
C PHE A 432 -8.06 6.47 0.04
N SER A 433 -9.01 6.73 0.93
CA SER A 433 -9.73 5.71 1.68
C SER A 433 -11.25 5.83 1.54
N ASP A 434 -11.89 4.66 1.49
CA ASP A 434 -13.33 4.46 1.27
C ASP A 434 -13.78 4.96 -0.13
N ASP A 435 -15.05 5.34 -0.31
CA ASP A 435 -15.52 5.99 -1.55
C ASP A 435 -15.08 7.47 -1.61
N PRO A 436 -14.87 8.05 -2.82
CA PRO A 436 -14.71 9.49 -2.98
C PRO A 436 -15.97 10.25 -2.54
N VAL A 437 -15.75 11.40 -1.91
CA VAL A 437 -16.79 12.29 -1.34
C VAL A 437 -16.55 13.74 -1.77
N GLN A 438 -17.57 14.59 -1.59
CA GLN A 438 -17.63 15.99 -2.07
C GLN A 438 -17.53 16.14 -3.61
N CYS A 439 -17.73 15.06 -4.36
CA CYS A 439 -17.73 15.03 -5.82
C CYS A 439 -19.13 14.95 -6.42
N GLU A 440 -19.29 15.50 -7.63
CA GLU A 440 -20.41 15.16 -8.50
C GLU A 440 -20.30 13.68 -8.92
N PRO A 441 -21.39 12.93 -9.15
CA PRO A 441 -21.32 11.47 -9.39
C PRO A 441 -20.44 11.06 -10.59
N ASN A 442 -20.41 11.89 -11.63
CA ASN A 442 -19.50 11.76 -12.77
C ASN A 442 -18.02 11.94 -12.36
N VAL A 443 -17.70 12.97 -11.57
CA VAL A 443 -16.34 13.22 -11.05
C VAL A 443 -15.93 12.13 -10.06
N CYS A 444 -16.84 11.62 -9.23
CA CYS A 444 -16.58 10.47 -8.35
C CYS A 444 -16.15 9.24 -9.15
N GLU A 445 -16.87 8.93 -10.24
CA GLU A 445 -16.56 7.82 -11.13
C GLU A 445 -15.37 8.09 -12.06
N GLU A 446 -14.93 9.34 -12.22
CA GLU A 446 -13.65 9.69 -12.84
C GLU A 446 -12.50 9.48 -11.85
N LEU A 447 -12.63 9.94 -10.60
CA LEU A 447 -11.65 9.76 -9.51
C LEU A 447 -11.31 8.27 -9.30
N LYS A 448 -12.32 7.39 -9.24
CA LYS A 448 -12.15 5.93 -9.12
C LYS A 448 -11.37 5.26 -10.28
N LYS A 449 -11.17 5.97 -11.39
CA LYS A 449 -10.37 5.52 -12.54
C LYS A 449 -8.96 6.15 -12.56
N MET A 450 -8.71 7.14 -11.71
CA MET A 450 -7.46 7.89 -11.65
C MET A 450 -6.58 7.57 -10.44
N TYR A 451 -7.16 7.01 -9.36
CA TYR A 451 -6.49 6.75 -8.08
C TYR A 451 -6.92 5.41 -7.47
N GLU A 452 -6.03 4.77 -6.71
CA GLU A 452 -6.30 3.54 -5.97
C GLU A 452 -6.92 3.86 -4.60
N PHE A 453 -8.24 3.69 -4.50
CA PHE A 453 -8.99 3.81 -3.24
C PHE A 453 -8.89 2.51 -2.44
N THR A 454 -8.58 2.59 -1.15
CA THR A 454 -8.42 1.43 -0.27
C THR A 454 -9.24 1.56 1.02
N ARG A 455 -9.18 0.56 1.92
CA ARG A 455 -9.97 0.62 3.18
C ARG A 455 -9.39 1.65 4.16
N ARG A 456 -10.25 2.40 4.85
CA ARG A 456 -9.84 3.23 6.00
C ARG A 456 -9.12 2.38 7.06
N ARG A 457 -7.98 2.87 7.52
CA ARG A 457 -7.21 2.30 8.64
C ARG A 457 -7.73 2.88 9.96
N SER A 458 -7.94 2.01 10.95
CA SER A 458 -8.29 2.40 12.32
C SER A 458 -7.17 3.22 13.00
N GLN A 459 -7.48 3.90 14.10
CA GLN A 459 -6.45 4.63 14.87
C GLN A 459 -5.36 3.70 15.41
N MET A 460 -5.73 2.48 15.81
CA MET A 460 -4.80 1.44 16.28
C MET A 460 -3.88 0.92 15.16
N GLU A 461 -4.37 0.82 13.92
CA GLU A 461 -3.52 0.52 12.76
C GLU A 461 -2.56 1.68 12.46
N GLN A 462 -3.06 2.92 12.40
CA GLN A 462 -2.22 4.11 12.17
C GLN A 462 -1.18 4.31 13.29
N ALA A 463 -1.49 3.91 14.53
CA ALA A 463 -0.55 3.95 15.65
C ALA A 463 0.65 2.98 15.51
N ARG A 464 0.62 2.01 14.57
CA ARG A 464 1.76 1.12 14.29
C ARG A 464 2.90 1.79 13.51
N TYR A 465 2.65 2.94 12.90
CA TYR A 465 3.63 3.64 12.07
C TYR A 465 4.49 4.58 12.91
N LYS A 466 5.78 4.69 12.54
CA LYS A 466 6.73 5.66 13.11
C LYS A 466 6.50 7.09 12.62
N TYR A 467 5.99 7.24 11.41
CA TYR A 467 5.81 8.54 10.74
C TYR A 467 4.38 8.65 10.19
N ILE A 468 3.68 9.74 10.46
CA ILE A 468 2.31 9.98 9.95
C ILE A 468 2.22 11.39 9.39
N PHE A 469 1.54 11.53 8.24
CA PHE A 469 1.28 12.83 7.62
C PHE A 469 -0.07 13.42 8.07
N ASP A 470 -0.05 14.69 8.44
CA ASP A 470 -1.22 15.53 8.68
C ASP A 470 -1.29 16.62 7.61
N VAL A 471 -2.43 16.69 6.95
CA VAL A 471 -2.69 17.62 5.84
C VAL A 471 -4.14 18.07 5.93
N ASP A 472 -4.34 19.35 5.61
CA ASP A 472 -5.60 20.08 5.68
C ASP A 472 -6.79 19.36 5.02
N GLY A 473 -7.99 19.66 5.49
CA GLY A 473 -9.27 19.22 4.94
C GLY A 473 -9.95 20.33 4.13
N ASN A 474 -11.26 20.54 4.32
CA ASN A 474 -11.94 21.74 3.82
C ASN A 474 -11.21 22.98 4.33
N ALA A 475 -10.96 22.96 5.65
CA ALA A 475 -10.02 23.82 6.32
C ALA A 475 -8.97 23.00 7.09
N TRP A 476 -8.95 23.12 8.40
CA TRP A 476 -7.98 22.52 9.32
C TRP A 476 -8.14 20.97 9.47
N SER A 477 -7.23 20.31 10.22
CA SER A 477 -7.25 18.84 10.37
C SER A 477 -7.90 18.36 11.68
N GLY A 478 -9.09 17.76 11.55
CA GLY A 478 -9.84 17.07 12.61
C GLY A 478 -9.07 15.99 13.39
N ARG A 479 -7.91 15.54 12.90
CA ARG A 479 -7.19 14.39 13.43
C ARG A 479 -5.99 14.75 14.31
N PHE A 480 -5.49 15.98 14.22
CA PHE A 480 -4.12 16.29 14.66
C PHE A 480 -3.85 16.02 16.15
N LYS A 481 -4.81 16.26 17.06
CA LYS A 481 -4.62 15.94 18.49
C LYS A 481 -4.41 14.44 18.72
N TRP A 482 -5.26 13.58 18.15
CA TRP A 482 -5.11 12.14 18.35
C TRP A 482 -3.90 11.59 17.62
N LEU A 483 -3.50 12.17 16.48
CA LEU A 483 -2.24 11.85 15.83
C LEU A 483 -1.04 12.08 16.78
N LEU A 484 -0.97 13.22 17.47
CA LEU A 484 0.04 13.45 18.52
C LEU A 484 -0.03 12.40 19.65
N SER A 485 -1.21 11.87 19.98
CA SER A 485 -1.34 10.82 21.00
C SER A 485 -0.70 9.47 20.60
N THR A 486 -0.54 9.18 19.30
CA THR A 486 0.02 7.90 18.79
C THR A 486 1.49 7.65 19.11
N GLN A 487 2.22 8.64 19.63
CA GLN A 487 3.69 8.65 19.75
C GLN A 487 4.44 8.41 18.40
N ALA A 488 3.79 8.64 17.26
CA ALA A 488 4.47 8.76 15.97
C ALA A 488 5.03 10.18 15.77
N LEU A 489 6.04 10.32 14.91
CA LEU A 489 6.50 11.62 14.45
C LEU A 489 5.50 12.16 13.41
N ILE A 490 4.86 13.29 13.73
CA ILE A 490 3.85 13.88 12.85
C ILE A 490 4.51 14.92 11.95
N PHE A 491 4.33 14.74 10.64
CA PHE A 491 4.67 15.69 9.58
C PHE A 491 3.41 16.47 9.27
N LYS A 492 3.40 17.81 9.36
CA LYS A 492 2.20 18.62 9.15
C LYS A 492 2.42 19.69 8.08
N SER A 493 1.59 19.63 7.05
CA SER A 493 1.45 20.65 6.02
C SER A 493 0.09 21.33 6.18
N THR A 494 0.06 22.66 6.34
CA THR A 494 -1.18 23.42 6.53
C THR A 494 -1.02 24.89 6.12
N ILE A 495 -2.12 25.53 5.69
CA ILE A 495 -2.19 27.00 5.52
C ILE A 495 -2.86 27.71 6.71
N TYR A 496 -3.39 26.96 7.69
CA TYR A 496 -4.17 27.54 8.78
C TYR A 496 -3.29 27.79 10.01
N PRO A 497 -3.16 29.04 10.50
CA PRO A 497 -2.74 29.34 11.85
C PRO A 497 -3.81 28.92 12.87
N GLU A 498 -4.04 27.61 13.01
CA GLU A 498 -4.91 27.01 14.04
C GLU A 498 -4.50 27.52 15.44
N TRP A 499 -5.44 27.64 16.38
CA TRP A 499 -5.23 28.31 17.68
C TRP A 499 -4.08 27.75 18.55
N PHE A 500 -3.60 26.54 18.26
CA PHE A 500 -2.41 25.93 18.88
C PHE A 500 -1.15 26.04 17.99
N VAL A 501 -1.28 26.09 16.67
CA VAL A 501 -0.17 26.20 15.70
C VAL A 501 0.45 27.61 15.77
N THR A 502 1.67 27.74 15.23
CA THR A 502 2.52 28.94 15.18
C THR A 502 3.00 29.53 16.52
N HIS A 503 2.20 29.47 17.59
CA HIS A 503 2.46 30.23 18.82
C HIS A 503 2.47 29.40 20.11
N ARG A 504 1.65 28.34 20.23
CA ARG A 504 1.66 27.44 21.41
C ARG A 504 2.46 26.16 21.17
N LEU A 505 2.35 25.59 19.97
CA LEU A 505 3.06 24.40 19.52
C LEU A 505 4.28 24.78 18.66
N MET A 506 5.48 24.39 19.10
CA MET A 506 6.74 24.72 18.40
C MET A 506 7.08 23.66 17.32
N PRO A 507 7.25 24.03 16.04
CA PRO A 507 7.78 23.13 15.00
C PRO A 507 9.21 22.67 15.34
N TRP A 508 9.66 21.55 14.76
CA TRP A 508 10.95 20.88 15.03
C TRP A 508 11.18 20.43 16.48
N VAL A 509 10.26 20.75 17.41
CA VAL A 509 10.24 20.28 18.80
C VAL A 509 9.08 19.31 19.03
N HIS A 510 7.92 19.53 18.40
CA HIS A 510 6.70 18.73 18.64
C HIS A 510 6.15 18.05 17.37
N TYR A 511 6.48 18.57 16.19
CA TYR A 511 6.05 18.07 14.88
C TYR A 511 7.02 18.62 13.81
N ILE A 512 7.04 18.01 12.63
CA ILE A 512 7.82 18.49 11.48
C ILE A 512 6.92 19.36 10.60
N PRO A 513 7.20 20.66 10.41
CA PRO A 513 6.48 21.48 9.43
C PRO A 513 6.91 21.10 8.01
N ILE A 514 5.97 21.08 7.07
CA ILE A 514 6.18 20.68 5.67
C ILE A 514 5.49 21.66 4.73
N GLN A 515 6.10 21.96 3.60
CA GLN A 515 5.55 22.89 2.60
C GLN A 515 4.28 22.34 1.94
N VAL A 516 3.43 23.21 1.39
CA VAL A 516 2.12 22.84 0.78
C VAL A 516 2.29 22.29 -0.65
N ASP A 517 3.46 22.48 -1.26
CA ASP A 517 3.93 21.82 -2.48
C ASP A 517 4.64 20.47 -2.20
N TYR A 518 4.82 20.12 -0.92
CA TYR A 518 5.51 18.91 -0.42
C TYR A 518 6.98 18.79 -0.86
N SER A 519 7.61 19.89 -1.27
CA SER A 519 8.98 19.89 -1.82
C SER A 519 10.06 19.44 -0.82
N ASP A 520 9.85 19.66 0.48
CA ASP A 520 10.74 19.27 1.58
C ASP A 520 10.37 17.95 2.27
N LEU A 521 9.26 17.30 1.86
CA LEU A 521 8.73 16.09 2.50
C LEU A 521 9.66 14.88 2.34
N TRP A 522 10.26 14.71 1.16
CA TRP A 522 11.21 13.62 0.91
C TRP A 522 12.47 13.75 1.74
N ASP A 523 13.10 14.92 1.76
CA ASP A 523 14.36 15.14 2.47
C ASP A 523 14.17 15.07 4.00
N ALA A 524 13.04 15.58 4.50
CA ALA A 524 12.67 15.44 5.90
C ALA A 524 12.41 13.98 6.30
N LEU A 525 11.69 13.21 5.48
CA LEU A 525 11.43 11.79 5.75
C LEU A 525 12.72 10.95 5.70
N VAL A 526 13.55 11.14 4.67
CA VAL A 526 14.82 10.43 4.50
C VAL A 526 15.77 10.70 5.67
N PHE A 527 15.86 11.93 6.17
CA PHE A 527 16.65 12.23 7.38
C PHE A 527 16.20 11.39 8.58
N PHE A 528 14.91 11.39 8.92
CA PHE A 528 14.42 10.69 10.11
C PHE A 528 14.35 9.17 9.96
N ARG A 529 14.10 8.65 8.75
CA ARG A 529 13.95 7.21 8.44
C ARG A 529 15.26 6.53 8.10
N GLY A 530 16.23 7.27 7.57
CA GLY A 530 17.41 6.70 6.89
C GLY A 530 17.10 6.37 5.43
N ASP A 531 18.05 5.69 4.78
CA ASP A 531 17.93 5.29 3.38
C ASP A 531 16.92 4.12 3.18
N LEU A 532 16.86 3.51 1.98
CA LEU A 532 15.99 2.35 1.72
C LEU A 532 16.19 1.18 2.69
N LYS A 533 17.41 0.93 3.17
CA LYS A 533 17.73 -0.12 4.15
C LYS A 533 17.45 0.33 5.59
N GLY A 534 17.29 1.64 5.80
CA GLY A 534 17.19 2.31 7.10
C GLY A 534 18.55 2.66 7.69
N ASP A 535 19.60 2.71 6.86
CA ASP A 535 20.94 3.10 7.27
C ASP A 535 21.01 4.63 7.48
N ASN A 536 21.84 5.07 8.43
CA ASN A 536 21.97 6.46 8.90
C ASN A 536 20.64 7.12 9.33
N ASN A 537 19.69 6.34 9.85
CA ASN A 537 18.44 6.88 10.38
C ASN A 537 18.67 7.77 11.62
N HIS A 538 17.75 8.73 11.83
CA HIS A 538 17.75 9.62 12.99
C HIS A 538 16.56 9.31 13.92
N GLU A 539 16.26 8.02 14.15
CA GLU A 539 15.11 7.60 14.96
C GLU A 539 15.12 8.17 16.38
N ASP A 540 16.30 8.44 16.98
CA ASP A 540 16.38 9.09 18.28
C ASP A 540 15.82 10.52 18.30
N LEU A 541 16.08 11.30 17.22
CA LEU A 541 15.51 12.64 17.07
C LEU A 541 14.02 12.57 16.77
N ALA A 542 13.60 11.61 15.93
CA ALA A 542 12.18 11.38 15.63
C ALA A 542 11.38 11.01 16.90
N ARG A 543 11.89 10.05 17.69
CA ARG A 543 11.34 9.61 18.97
C ARG A 543 11.28 10.74 20.00
N LYS A 544 12.30 11.61 20.04
CA LYS A 544 12.33 12.81 20.90
C LYS A 544 11.21 13.78 20.55
N ILE A 545 11.07 14.14 19.27
CA ILE A 545 10.05 15.08 18.78
C ILE A 545 8.64 14.50 18.94
N ALA A 546 8.44 13.22 18.59
CA ALA A 546 7.16 12.51 18.76
C ALA A 546 6.72 12.46 20.24
N SER A 547 7.66 12.16 21.15
CA SER A 547 7.37 12.10 22.59
C SER A 547 7.09 13.49 23.18
N ALA A 548 7.78 14.52 22.71
CA ALA A 548 7.49 15.91 23.07
C ALA A 548 6.11 16.35 22.56
N GLY A 549 5.74 16.04 21.31
CA GLY A 549 4.41 16.30 20.75
C GLY A 549 3.27 15.61 21.51
N ARG A 550 3.43 14.32 21.84
CA ARG A 550 2.50 13.57 22.71
C ARG A 550 2.36 14.21 24.08
N ASN A 551 3.48 14.55 24.73
CA ASN A 551 3.47 15.19 26.04
C ASN A 551 2.81 16.58 25.99
N TRP A 552 3.02 17.33 24.90
CA TRP A 552 2.41 18.63 24.69
C TRP A 552 0.89 18.54 24.58
N SER A 553 0.37 17.60 23.77
CA SER A 553 -1.08 17.36 23.62
C SER A 553 -1.77 17.15 24.98
N ARG A 554 -1.12 16.41 25.88
CA ARG A 554 -1.66 16.08 27.21
C ARG A 554 -1.54 17.21 28.22
N THR A 555 -0.54 18.08 28.04
CA THR A 555 -0.18 19.13 29.01
C THR A 555 -0.79 20.50 28.69
N PHE A 556 -1.02 20.80 27.40
CA PHE A 556 -1.44 22.13 26.92
C PHE A 556 -2.70 22.12 26.03
N TRP A 557 -3.30 20.95 25.77
CA TRP A 557 -4.52 20.79 24.95
C TRP A 557 -5.66 20.10 25.73
N ARG A 558 -5.82 20.46 27.01
CA ARG A 558 -6.91 19.97 27.88
C ARG A 558 -8.19 20.82 27.71
N LYS A 559 -9.30 20.47 28.39
CA LYS A 559 -10.55 21.27 28.34
C LYS A 559 -10.28 22.66 28.91
N GLU A 560 -9.52 22.69 29.99
CA GLU A 560 -9.20 23.84 30.82
C GLU A 560 -8.27 24.81 30.09
N ASP A 561 -7.32 24.30 29.30
CA ASP A 561 -6.45 25.14 28.45
C ASP A 561 -7.25 25.85 27.34
N MET A 562 -8.31 25.20 26.81
CA MET A 562 -9.23 25.80 25.83
C MET A 562 -10.23 26.78 26.49
N ALA A 563 -10.70 26.47 27.70
CA ALA A 563 -11.57 27.37 28.47
C ALA A 563 -10.85 28.67 28.84
N ALA A 564 -9.59 28.58 29.30
CA ALA A 564 -8.74 29.73 29.57
C ALA A 564 -8.45 30.58 28.31
N TYR A 565 -8.44 29.96 27.12
CA TYR A 565 -8.28 30.63 25.82
C TYR A 565 -9.54 31.35 25.37
N ASN A 566 -10.69 30.65 25.37
CA ASN A 566 -11.95 31.26 24.98
C ASN A 566 -12.41 32.34 25.99
N TYR A 567 -12.08 32.22 27.29
CA TYR A 567 -12.31 33.30 28.26
C TYR A 567 -11.53 34.58 27.89
N ARG A 568 -10.24 34.45 27.57
CA ARG A 568 -9.39 35.58 27.15
C ARG A 568 -9.92 36.21 25.86
N TYR A 569 -10.46 35.40 24.96
CA TYR A 569 -11.15 35.86 23.77
C TYR A 569 -12.39 36.69 24.10
N VAL A 570 -13.35 36.14 24.84
CA VAL A 570 -14.61 36.82 25.14
C VAL A 570 -14.35 38.11 25.93
N VAL A 571 -13.49 38.09 26.94
CA VAL A 571 -13.17 39.28 27.73
C VAL A 571 -12.39 40.31 26.92
N GLY A 572 -11.43 39.89 26.07
CA GLY A 572 -10.72 40.80 25.17
C GLY A 572 -11.63 41.43 24.10
N PHE A 573 -12.56 40.64 23.55
CA PHE A 573 -13.57 41.09 22.59
C PHE A 573 -14.55 42.07 23.22
N VAL A 574 -15.02 41.81 24.44
CA VAL A 574 -15.93 42.70 25.19
C VAL A 574 -15.28 44.03 25.58
N VAL A 575 -13.96 44.11 25.75
CA VAL A 575 -13.29 45.42 25.90
C VAL A 575 -13.41 46.29 24.63
N SER A 576 -13.68 45.71 23.46
CA SER A 576 -14.03 46.47 22.24
C SER A 576 -15.46 47.04 22.26
N TYR A 577 -16.31 46.68 23.24
CA TYR A 577 -17.72 47.13 23.32
C TYR A 577 -17.93 48.36 24.21
N PHE A 578 -17.04 48.60 25.17
CA PHE A 578 -17.27 49.58 26.23
C PHE A 578 -16.33 50.79 26.14
N SER A 579 -16.90 51.98 26.26
CA SER A 579 -16.11 53.19 26.41
C SER A 579 -15.41 53.21 27.78
N ALA A 580 -14.22 53.82 27.86
CA ALA A 580 -13.37 53.79 29.06
C ALA A 580 -13.99 54.43 30.33
N GLY A 581 -15.16 55.06 30.25
CA GLY A 581 -15.83 55.73 31.37
C GLY A 581 -16.63 54.81 32.30
N GLU A 582 -17.14 53.67 31.83
CA GLU A 582 -18.16 52.90 32.56
C GLU A 582 -17.58 51.84 33.52
N LEU A 583 -16.26 51.61 33.51
CA LEU A 583 -15.63 50.50 34.22
C LEU A 583 -15.24 50.78 35.69
N MET A 584 -15.34 52.02 36.17
CA MET A 584 -14.96 52.41 37.54
C MET A 584 -16.17 52.45 38.51
N GLY A 585 -16.57 51.31 39.08
CA GLY A 585 -17.71 51.27 40.00
C GLY A 585 -17.76 50.08 40.98
N THR A 586 -17.27 50.30 42.21
CA THR A 586 -17.45 49.46 43.42
C THR A 586 -16.87 48.02 43.38
N GLY A 587 -16.41 47.42 44.50
CA GLY A 587 -16.22 47.95 45.86
C GLY A 587 -15.41 46.96 46.74
N MET A 588 -14.61 47.45 47.68
CA MET A 588 -13.73 46.63 48.53
C MET A 588 -14.49 45.85 49.63
N LEU A 589 -14.05 44.62 49.91
CA LEU A 589 -14.11 44.01 51.27
C LEU A 589 -12.87 43.11 51.49
N ARG A 590 -12.48 42.89 52.76
CA ARG A 590 -11.23 42.19 53.18
C ARG A 590 -11.50 41.15 54.28
N PHE A 591 -10.51 40.26 54.49
CA PHE A 591 -10.30 39.38 55.67
C PHE A 591 -11.27 38.18 55.80
N SER A 592 -10.89 37.01 56.36
CA SER A 592 -9.60 36.50 56.88
C SER A 592 -9.62 34.95 56.91
N PRO A 593 -8.49 34.24 56.71
CA PRO A 593 -8.46 32.77 56.58
C PRO A 593 -8.49 32.00 57.92
N ARG A 594 -8.86 30.70 57.87
CA ARG A 594 -8.66 29.75 58.98
C ARG A 594 -7.96 28.46 58.55
N TYR A 595 -6.80 28.24 59.15
CA TYR A 595 -5.98 27.02 59.07
C TYR A 595 -6.55 25.89 59.94
N ARG A 596 -6.41 24.62 59.53
CA ARG A 596 -6.13 23.51 60.47
C ARG A 596 -5.43 22.32 59.80
N ARG A 597 -4.56 21.65 60.57
CA ARG A 597 -3.76 20.47 60.18
C ARG A 597 -4.22 19.23 60.94
N SER A 598 -4.17 18.06 60.28
CA SER A 598 -3.85 16.74 60.86
C SER A 598 -3.65 15.75 59.70
N SER A 599 -2.55 15.03 59.45
CA SER A 599 -1.38 14.55 60.21
C SER A 599 -1.58 13.30 61.09
N LEU A 600 -1.10 12.12 60.62
CA LEU A 600 -0.07 11.24 61.25
C LEU A 600 -0.30 9.72 61.12
N ARG A 601 0.82 9.02 60.85
CA ARG A 601 1.17 7.58 61.07
C ARG A 601 0.45 6.54 60.20
N ARG A 602 1.09 5.51 59.62
CA ARG A 602 2.30 4.65 59.88
C ARG A 602 2.01 3.28 60.54
N GLN A 603 2.12 2.24 59.69
CA GLN A 603 2.97 1.04 59.83
C GLN A 603 2.65 -0.13 60.82
N PHE A 604 2.72 -1.34 60.21
CA PHE A 604 3.53 -2.53 60.56
C PHE A 604 2.89 -3.82 61.12
N VAL A 605 3.58 -4.94 60.80
CA VAL A 605 3.42 -6.37 61.22
C VAL A 605 2.18 -7.09 60.65
N VAL A 606 2.19 -8.14 59.79
CA VAL A 606 3.07 -9.32 59.47
C VAL A 606 2.75 -10.60 60.26
N PHE A 607 2.39 -11.69 59.56
CA PHE A 607 2.57 -13.08 60.03
C PHE A 607 2.68 -14.12 58.86
N SER A 608 3.92 -14.53 58.57
CA SER A 608 4.49 -15.90 58.43
C SER A 608 3.57 -17.15 58.63
N PHE A 609 3.87 -18.37 58.12
CA PHE A 609 5.06 -18.92 57.42
C PHE A 609 4.87 -20.35 56.82
N ILE A 610 5.94 -20.86 56.13
CA ILE A 610 6.39 -22.29 56.01
C ILE A 610 5.56 -23.25 55.11
N ILE A 611 6.09 -24.22 54.34
CA ILE A 611 7.40 -24.57 53.67
C ILE A 611 7.06 -25.69 52.61
N ALA A 612 7.83 -26.22 51.65
CA ALA A 612 9.26 -26.35 51.25
C ALA A 612 9.36 -26.29 49.68
N CYS A 613 10.49 -26.20 48.94
CA CYS A 613 11.88 -26.72 48.98
C CYS A 613 12.08 -28.17 48.45
N GLY A 614 12.95 -28.48 47.48
CA GLY A 614 13.76 -27.61 46.58
C GLY A 614 15.04 -28.28 45.99
N PHE A 615 15.82 -27.48 45.21
CA PHE A 615 17.27 -27.64 44.84
C PHE A 615 17.70 -28.84 43.91
N TRP A 616 18.66 -28.78 42.95
CA TRP A 616 19.43 -27.69 42.28
C TRP A 616 20.18 -28.19 40.99
N THR A 617 20.51 -27.26 40.06
CA THR A 617 21.66 -27.18 39.07
C THR A 617 22.06 -28.24 37.99
N SER A 618 22.15 -27.74 36.73
CA SER A 618 23.27 -27.77 35.72
C SER A 618 23.78 -29.04 34.94
N ASP A 619 23.54 -29.02 33.61
CA ASP A 619 24.49 -29.08 32.46
C ASP A 619 25.36 -30.30 31.97
N ILE A 620 25.32 -30.47 30.62
CA ILE A 620 26.39 -30.81 29.64
C ILE A 620 26.86 -32.29 29.36
N PHE A 621 26.44 -32.80 28.18
CA PHE A 621 27.15 -33.63 27.16
C PHE A 621 27.96 -34.93 27.47
N LYS A 622 27.59 -36.08 26.84
CA LYS A 622 28.31 -36.67 25.65
C LYS A 622 27.82 -38.05 25.10
N ALA A 623 27.73 -38.12 23.76
CA ALA A 623 28.21 -39.17 22.83
C ALA A 623 27.70 -40.65 22.79
N PHE A 624 27.13 -41.01 21.62
CA PHE A 624 27.32 -42.24 20.79
C PHE A 624 27.25 -43.67 21.37
N THR A 625 26.41 -44.51 20.76
CA THR A 625 26.83 -45.61 19.83
C THR A 625 25.67 -46.19 19.00
N ARG A 626 25.96 -47.06 18.00
CA ARG A 626 25.01 -47.61 16.99
C ARG A 626 24.39 -48.96 17.44
N PRO A 627 23.39 -49.50 16.70
CA PRO A 627 23.75 -50.67 15.87
C PRO A 627 23.11 -50.76 14.46
N THR A 628 23.89 -51.37 13.55
CA THR A 628 23.57 -52.14 12.32
C THR A 628 22.35 -51.86 11.42
N THR A 629 22.66 -51.70 10.13
CA THR A 629 21.75 -51.76 8.96
C THR A 629 21.28 -53.17 8.56
N VAL A 630 20.12 -53.26 7.90
CA VAL A 630 19.75 -54.39 7.00
C VAL A 630 19.71 -53.87 5.55
N LYS A 631 20.12 -54.70 4.58
CA LYS A 631 20.07 -54.39 3.14
C LYS A 631 18.94 -55.15 2.46
N TYR A 632 18.20 -54.48 1.57
CA TYR A 632 17.48 -55.12 0.46
C TYR A 632 17.77 -54.39 -0.85
N ALA A 633 17.58 -55.08 -1.98
CA ALA A 633 18.09 -54.66 -3.29
C ALA A 633 17.14 -53.72 -4.04
N LYS A 634 17.72 -52.86 -4.90
CA LYS A 634 16.97 -51.97 -5.81
C LYS A 634 16.56 -52.71 -7.10
N PRO A 635 15.30 -52.61 -7.56
CA PRO A 635 14.96 -52.76 -8.97
C PRO A 635 15.62 -51.66 -9.81
N SER A 636 16.04 -51.96 -11.04
CA SER A 636 16.94 -51.11 -11.83
C SER A 636 16.24 -50.41 -13.00
N TYR A 637 15.62 -49.24 -12.75
CA TYR A 637 15.10 -48.37 -13.82
C TYR A 637 15.30 -46.87 -13.52
N PHE A 638 16.42 -46.30 -13.99
CA PHE A 638 16.58 -44.85 -14.20
C PHE A 638 17.65 -44.57 -15.26
N ARG A 639 17.24 -44.35 -16.52
CA ARG A 639 18.10 -43.78 -17.59
C ARG A 639 17.79 -42.30 -17.78
N SER A 640 18.26 -41.47 -16.86
CA SER A 640 18.32 -40.00 -16.99
C SER A 640 19.64 -39.40 -16.48
N TRP A 641 20.64 -40.25 -16.18
CA TRP A 641 21.91 -39.83 -15.57
C TRP A 641 22.90 -39.20 -16.56
N GLY A 642 22.71 -39.36 -17.87
CA GLY A 642 23.62 -38.80 -18.89
C GLY A 642 23.68 -37.26 -18.87
N ASP A 643 22.54 -36.61 -18.60
CA ASP A 643 22.45 -35.15 -18.52
C ASP A 643 23.26 -34.58 -17.34
N LEU A 644 23.35 -35.33 -16.22
CA LEU A 644 24.15 -34.95 -15.05
C LEU A 644 25.66 -35.12 -15.30
N GLU A 645 26.08 -36.09 -16.12
CA GLU A 645 27.49 -36.18 -16.53
C GLU A 645 27.89 -35.10 -17.55
N ALA A 646 26.97 -34.65 -18.40
CA ALA A 646 27.19 -33.46 -19.24
C ALA A 646 27.29 -32.18 -18.38
N LEU A 647 26.49 -32.08 -17.32
CA LEU A 647 26.54 -31.02 -16.31
C LEU A 647 27.94 -30.93 -15.69
N ARG A 648 28.44 -32.06 -15.16
CA ARG A 648 29.80 -32.21 -14.60
C ARG A 648 30.86 -31.62 -15.53
N ASN A 649 30.89 -32.08 -16.79
CA ASN A 649 31.99 -31.75 -17.70
C ASN A 649 31.99 -30.26 -18.13
N SER A 650 30.83 -29.61 -18.24
CA SER A 650 30.72 -28.24 -18.78
C SER A 650 30.95 -27.10 -17.77
N TYR A 651 30.97 -27.39 -16.47
CA TYR A 651 31.41 -26.43 -15.44
C TYR A 651 32.94 -26.37 -15.34
N TYR A 652 33.61 -27.54 -15.25
CA TYR A 652 35.07 -27.60 -15.11
C TYR A 652 35.86 -27.10 -16.32
N GLN A 653 35.27 -27.11 -17.53
CA GLN A 653 35.90 -26.49 -18.70
C GLN A 653 36.02 -24.96 -18.59
N ARG A 654 35.10 -24.26 -17.91
CA ARG A 654 35.28 -22.82 -17.60
C ARG A 654 36.27 -22.61 -16.46
N ALA A 655 36.24 -23.47 -15.44
CA ALA A 655 37.16 -23.39 -14.30
C ALA A 655 38.61 -23.82 -14.60
N GLY A 656 38.92 -24.26 -15.82
CA GLY A 656 40.29 -24.55 -16.29
C GLY A 656 41.02 -25.71 -15.59
N LYS A 657 40.30 -26.59 -14.88
CA LYS A 657 40.90 -27.56 -13.93
C LYS A 657 40.54 -29.02 -14.25
N ASN A 658 41.55 -29.81 -14.64
CA ASN A 658 41.47 -31.28 -14.71
C ASN A 658 41.63 -31.88 -13.30
N VAL A 659 40.53 -32.13 -12.58
CA VAL A 659 40.56 -32.67 -11.19
C VAL A 659 39.47 -33.75 -10.97
N GLN A 660 39.64 -34.55 -9.92
CA GLN A 660 38.96 -35.82 -9.61
C GLN A 660 37.52 -35.69 -9.04
N HIS A 661 36.85 -36.83 -8.90
CA HIS A 661 35.43 -37.04 -8.60
C HIS A 661 34.80 -36.46 -7.32
N ASN A 662 35.53 -35.76 -6.43
CA ASN A 662 34.99 -35.21 -5.19
C ASN A 662 35.11 -33.68 -5.17
N VAL A 663 34.08 -32.99 -5.68
CA VAL A 663 33.95 -31.52 -5.67
C VAL A 663 32.52 -31.17 -5.24
N PRO A 664 32.28 -30.11 -4.44
CA PRO A 664 30.92 -29.73 -4.04
C PRO A 664 30.01 -29.42 -5.25
N MET A 665 28.73 -29.79 -5.13
CA MET A 665 27.65 -29.40 -6.04
C MET A 665 26.43 -28.97 -5.22
N HIS A 666 25.42 -28.38 -5.87
CA HIS A 666 24.06 -28.32 -5.33
C HIS A 666 23.42 -29.71 -5.44
N ASP A 667 22.57 -30.09 -4.48
CA ASP A 667 22.00 -31.44 -4.45
C ASP A 667 20.66 -31.51 -5.18
N PHE A 668 20.65 -32.19 -6.33
CA PHE A 668 19.47 -32.36 -7.18
C PHE A 668 18.58 -33.49 -6.65
N LEU A 669 17.58 -33.14 -5.83
CA LEU A 669 16.73 -34.07 -5.11
C LEU A 669 15.77 -34.85 -6.02
N SER A 670 15.39 -36.05 -5.60
CA SER A 670 14.48 -36.93 -6.35
C SER A 670 13.08 -36.36 -6.54
N ASN A 671 12.65 -35.41 -5.69
CA ASN A 671 11.36 -34.71 -5.71
C ASN A 671 11.32 -33.51 -6.69
N GLY A 672 12.41 -33.21 -7.41
CA GLY A 672 12.46 -32.11 -8.39
C GLY A 672 12.92 -30.75 -7.87
N LEU A 673 13.31 -30.67 -6.59
CA LEU A 673 13.96 -29.51 -5.99
C LEU A 673 15.49 -29.65 -6.02
N LEU A 674 16.18 -28.53 -6.19
CA LEU A 674 17.63 -28.39 -6.04
C LEU A 674 17.87 -27.79 -4.65
N GLU A 675 18.68 -28.43 -3.81
CA GLU A 675 19.06 -27.93 -2.50
C GLU A 675 20.36 -27.10 -2.57
N VAL A 676 20.36 -25.92 -1.94
CA VAL A 676 21.41 -24.92 -2.11
C VAL A 676 22.61 -25.19 -1.20
N ASN A 677 23.69 -25.66 -1.79
CA ASN A 677 25.02 -25.61 -1.20
C ASN A 677 25.52 -24.14 -1.09
N PRO A 678 25.79 -23.61 0.13
CA PRO A 678 26.15 -22.20 0.34
C PRO A 678 27.57 -21.86 -0.13
N GLU A 679 28.44 -22.86 -0.32
CA GLU A 679 29.84 -22.67 -0.72
C GLU A 679 30.02 -22.57 -2.25
N LEU A 680 28.92 -22.45 -3.00
CA LEU A 680 28.89 -22.43 -4.48
C LEU A 680 28.14 -21.20 -5.02
N PRO A 681 28.34 -20.81 -6.30
CA PRO A 681 27.60 -19.73 -6.93
C PRO A 681 26.08 -19.92 -6.93
N HIS A 682 25.34 -18.83 -7.13
CA HIS A 682 23.87 -18.86 -7.09
C HIS A 682 23.30 -19.87 -8.12
N PRO A 683 22.45 -20.83 -7.71
CA PRO A 683 22.06 -21.97 -8.55
C PRO A 683 21.28 -21.60 -9.81
N ILE A 684 20.61 -20.43 -9.81
CA ILE A 684 19.83 -19.95 -10.96
C ILE A 684 20.68 -19.87 -12.25
N TYR A 685 21.98 -19.50 -12.18
CA TYR A 685 22.85 -19.53 -13.36
C TYR A 685 22.94 -20.94 -13.98
N GLN A 686 23.07 -21.97 -13.15
CA GLN A 686 23.15 -23.38 -13.57
C GLN A 686 21.79 -23.89 -14.08
N LEU A 687 20.68 -23.49 -13.44
CA LEU A 687 19.32 -23.85 -13.85
C LEU A 687 18.95 -23.25 -15.23
N ILE A 688 19.32 -22.00 -15.49
CA ILE A 688 19.18 -21.33 -16.79
C ILE A 688 20.02 -22.06 -17.85
N GLU A 689 21.33 -22.22 -17.63
CA GLU A 689 22.23 -22.82 -18.62
C GLU A 689 21.84 -24.27 -18.98
N PHE A 690 21.45 -25.06 -17.98
CA PHE A 690 20.96 -26.43 -18.20
C PHE A 690 19.68 -26.42 -19.05
N SER A 691 18.75 -25.52 -18.74
CA SER A 691 17.45 -25.45 -19.41
C SER A 691 17.58 -24.91 -20.84
N GLU A 692 18.51 -23.99 -21.10
CA GLU A 692 18.87 -23.54 -22.46
C GLU A 692 19.47 -24.66 -23.31
N LYS A 693 20.37 -25.47 -22.75
CA LYS A 693 20.89 -26.68 -23.44
C LYS A 693 19.77 -27.66 -23.77
N LYS A 694 18.86 -27.89 -22.81
CA LYS A 694 17.68 -28.76 -22.99
C LYS A 694 16.71 -28.23 -24.06
N TRP A 695 16.49 -26.91 -24.10
CA TRP A 695 15.67 -26.26 -25.14
C TRP A 695 16.31 -26.36 -26.52
N LYS A 696 17.62 -26.07 -26.64
CA LYS A 696 18.36 -26.22 -27.90
C LYS A 696 18.32 -27.67 -28.40
N ALA A 697 18.54 -28.66 -27.53
CA ALA A 697 18.45 -30.08 -27.88
C ALA A 697 17.03 -30.48 -28.32
N LYS A 698 15.98 -29.91 -27.70
CA LYS A 698 14.57 -30.11 -28.11
C LYS A 698 14.29 -29.56 -29.50
N LEU A 699 14.81 -28.39 -29.86
CA LEU A 699 14.66 -27.82 -31.21
C LEU A 699 15.47 -28.59 -32.25
N GLN A 700 16.69 -29.04 -31.89
CA GLN A 700 17.57 -29.79 -32.81
C GLN A 700 17.08 -31.20 -33.13
N ARG A 701 16.36 -31.86 -32.19
CA ARG A 701 15.82 -33.22 -32.39
C ARG A 701 14.42 -33.24 -33.02
N ALA A 702 13.80 -32.08 -33.24
CA ALA A 702 12.43 -32.00 -33.72
C ALA A 702 12.35 -32.48 -35.18
N SER A 703 11.46 -33.41 -35.48
CA SER A 703 11.31 -34.05 -36.79
C SER A 703 11.07 -33.03 -37.92
N LYS A 704 11.54 -33.37 -39.12
CA LYS A 704 11.47 -32.55 -40.34
C LYS A 704 10.77 -33.26 -41.51
N THR A 705 10.63 -34.58 -41.44
CA THR A 705 9.86 -35.39 -42.40
C THR A 705 8.83 -36.27 -41.67
N LEU A 706 7.88 -36.82 -42.43
CA LEU A 706 6.94 -37.82 -41.92
C LEU A 706 7.69 -39.06 -41.39
N ASP A 707 8.68 -39.56 -42.13
CA ASP A 707 9.53 -40.68 -41.75
C ASP A 707 10.23 -40.47 -40.40
N GLU A 708 10.83 -39.28 -40.18
CA GLU A 708 11.44 -38.92 -38.90
C GLU A 708 10.41 -38.85 -37.77
N ALA A 709 9.22 -38.30 -38.04
CA ALA A 709 8.14 -38.21 -37.06
C ALA A 709 7.52 -39.57 -36.73
N VAL A 710 7.52 -40.53 -37.66
CA VAL A 710 7.17 -41.93 -37.42
C VAL A 710 8.25 -42.59 -36.56
N ASP A 711 9.53 -42.50 -36.95
CA ASP A 711 10.64 -43.10 -36.21
C ASP A 711 10.75 -42.55 -34.77
N GLU A 712 10.59 -41.24 -34.57
CA GLU A 712 10.59 -40.60 -33.25
C GLU A 712 9.34 -40.98 -32.43
N TYR A 713 8.18 -41.11 -33.07
CA TYR A 713 6.96 -41.63 -32.43
C TYR A 713 7.18 -43.07 -31.93
N GLU A 714 7.67 -43.98 -32.78
CA GLU A 714 7.91 -45.37 -32.39
C GLU A 714 9.01 -45.47 -31.33
N ARG A 715 10.08 -44.66 -31.47
CA ARG A 715 11.17 -44.58 -30.50
C ARG A 715 10.69 -44.10 -29.13
N ARG A 716 9.73 -43.17 -29.03
CA ARG A 716 9.11 -42.76 -27.77
C ARG A 716 8.12 -43.77 -27.24
N TYR A 717 7.05 -44.03 -27.99
CA TYR A 717 5.81 -44.62 -27.47
C TYR A 717 5.69 -46.13 -27.68
N LYS A 718 6.67 -46.77 -28.35
CA LYS A 718 6.81 -48.23 -28.50
C LYS A 718 5.63 -48.91 -29.20
N ARG A 719 4.98 -48.20 -30.11
CA ARG A 719 3.91 -48.66 -31.01
C ARG A 719 4.01 -47.88 -32.31
N ALA A 720 3.35 -48.33 -33.36
CA ALA A 720 3.16 -47.55 -34.60
C ALA A 720 2.19 -46.37 -34.38
N PRO A 721 2.25 -45.30 -35.19
CA PRO A 721 1.31 -44.17 -35.14
C PRO A 721 -0.16 -44.54 -35.47
N PRO A 722 -1.14 -43.65 -35.19
CA PRO A 722 -2.56 -43.89 -35.47
C PRO A 722 -2.90 -43.60 -36.94
N ARG A 723 -3.96 -44.19 -37.48
CA ARG A 723 -4.48 -43.88 -38.82
C ARG A 723 -4.83 -42.39 -38.93
N GLY A 724 -4.45 -41.75 -40.02
CA GLY A 724 -4.55 -40.29 -40.18
C GLY A 724 -3.31 -39.53 -39.68
N PHE A 725 -2.24 -40.21 -39.25
CA PHE A 725 -0.98 -39.56 -38.85
C PHE A 725 -0.30 -38.83 -40.01
N ASP A 726 -0.46 -39.33 -41.23
CA ASP A 726 -0.14 -38.64 -42.48
C ASP A 726 -0.90 -37.31 -42.62
N LYS A 727 -2.20 -37.29 -42.29
CA LYS A 727 -3.05 -36.09 -42.36
C LYS A 727 -2.78 -35.10 -41.23
N TRP A 728 -2.39 -35.62 -40.06
CA TRP A 728 -1.84 -34.82 -38.98
C TRP A 728 -0.48 -34.19 -39.37
N TRP A 729 0.38 -34.92 -40.10
CA TRP A 729 1.64 -34.37 -40.61
C TRP A 729 1.43 -33.31 -41.70
N GLU A 730 0.53 -33.56 -42.66
CA GLU A 730 0.11 -32.56 -43.66
C GLU A 730 -0.38 -31.27 -42.99
N TYR A 731 -1.10 -31.36 -41.87
CA TYR A 731 -1.49 -30.19 -41.07
C TYR A 731 -0.30 -29.53 -40.36
N VAL A 732 0.62 -30.31 -39.77
CA VAL A 732 1.84 -29.82 -39.10
C VAL A 732 2.74 -29.04 -40.06
N GLU A 733 2.94 -29.55 -41.27
CA GLU A 733 3.74 -28.92 -42.32
C GLU A 733 3.06 -27.64 -42.84
N LYS A 734 1.79 -27.75 -43.27
CA LYS A 734 0.99 -26.63 -43.79
C LYS A 734 0.95 -25.42 -42.85
N ASN A 735 0.91 -25.66 -41.53
CA ASN A 735 0.76 -24.62 -40.52
C ASN A 735 2.06 -24.32 -39.73
N ASN A 736 3.20 -24.89 -40.14
CA ASN A 736 4.51 -24.71 -39.50
C ASN A 736 4.46 -24.96 -37.97
N VAL A 737 4.04 -26.17 -37.56
CA VAL A 737 3.96 -26.56 -36.14
C VAL A 737 5.34 -27.01 -35.65
N GLN A 738 6.07 -26.08 -35.01
CA GLN A 738 7.53 -26.19 -34.78
C GLN A 738 7.97 -27.25 -33.74
N LEU A 739 7.05 -27.84 -32.98
CA LEU A 739 7.33 -28.95 -32.05
C LEU A 739 6.43 -30.16 -32.37
N PRO A 740 6.74 -30.93 -33.44
CA PRO A 740 5.95 -32.08 -33.87
C PRO A 740 6.08 -33.32 -32.96
N ASP A 741 7.07 -33.39 -32.07
CA ASP A 741 7.31 -34.61 -31.28
C ASP A 741 6.94 -34.48 -29.79
N GLU A 742 6.72 -33.25 -29.32
CA GLU A 742 6.57 -32.91 -27.90
C GLU A 742 5.13 -33.06 -27.40
N TYR A 743 4.62 -34.29 -27.44
CA TYR A 743 3.23 -34.63 -27.10
C TYR A 743 3.11 -35.63 -25.94
N ASP A 744 4.18 -35.82 -25.17
CA ASP A 744 4.31 -36.88 -24.15
C ASP A 744 3.13 -36.93 -23.16
N GLN A 745 2.50 -35.80 -22.78
CA GLN A 745 1.31 -35.77 -21.93
C GLN A 745 0.12 -36.56 -22.51
N ILE A 746 -0.14 -36.49 -23.82
CA ILE A 746 -1.25 -37.25 -24.47
C ILE A 746 -1.12 -38.74 -24.14
N TYR A 747 0.09 -39.28 -24.23
CA TYR A 747 0.36 -40.69 -23.99
C TYR A 747 0.36 -41.01 -22.49
N ARG A 748 0.78 -40.09 -21.62
CA ARG A 748 0.66 -40.28 -20.15
C ARG A 748 -0.80 -40.38 -19.69
N ASP A 749 -1.69 -39.64 -20.35
CA ASP A 749 -3.14 -39.67 -20.10
C ASP A 749 -3.74 -40.95 -20.69
N LEU A 750 -3.41 -41.26 -21.95
CA LEU A 750 -4.07 -42.31 -22.73
C LEU A 750 -3.54 -43.73 -22.51
N GLU A 751 -2.31 -43.90 -22.01
CA GLU A 751 -1.66 -45.22 -21.83
C GLU A 751 -2.47 -46.22 -20.99
N PRO A 752 -3.06 -45.86 -19.82
CA PRO A 752 -3.80 -46.82 -18.99
C PRO A 752 -4.98 -47.47 -19.74
N TYR A 753 -5.65 -46.74 -20.62
CA TYR A 753 -6.84 -47.22 -21.36
C TYR A 753 -6.50 -48.29 -22.41
N TRP A 754 -5.23 -48.43 -22.83
CA TRP A 754 -4.81 -49.54 -23.68
C TRP A 754 -5.04 -50.91 -23.02
N SER A 755 -4.93 -50.99 -21.69
CA SER A 755 -5.23 -52.19 -20.89
C SER A 755 -6.72 -52.53 -20.80
N ILE A 756 -7.61 -51.68 -21.29
CA ILE A 756 -9.06 -51.95 -21.30
C ILE A 756 -9.46 -52.42 -22.70
N ARG A 757 -10.27 -53.48 -22.76
CA ARG A 757 -10.83 -53.97 -24.03
C ARG A 757 -11.71 -52.87 -24.64
N PRO A 758 -11.63 -52.60 -25.96
CA PRO A 758 -12.47 -51.61 -26.63
C PRO A 758 -13.99 -51.76 -26.35
N VAL A 759 -14.50 -52.99 -26.24
CA VAL A 759 -15.91 -53.24 -25.92
C VAL A 759 -16.29 -52.76 -24.50
N ASP A 760 -15.39 -52.90 -23.53
CA ASP A 760 -15.60 -52.39 -22.17
C ASP A 760 -15.43 -50.87 -22.12
N LEU A 761 -14.47 -50.29 -22.86
CA LEU A 761 -14.34 -48.83 -23.01
C LEU A 761 -15.61 -48.19 -23.59
N ASN A 762 -16.14 -48.73 -24.69
CA ASN A 762 -17.38 -48.24 -25.29
C ASN A 762 -18.59 -48.41 -24.37
N ARG A 763 -18.60 -49.44 -23.52
CA ARG A 763 -19.63 -49.57 -22.48
C ARG A 763 -19.46 -48.51 -21.39
N ILE A 764 -18.25 -48.28 -20.90
CA ILE A 764 -17.96 -47.23 -19.89
C ILE A 764 -18.35 -45.85 -20.43
N VAL A 765 -17.97 -45.50 -21.67
CA VAL A 765 -18.40 -44.23 -22.29
C VAL A 765 -19.92 -44.11 -22.30
N ARG A 766 -20.66 -45.12 -22.79
CA ARG A 766 -22.13 -45.11 -22.80
C ARG A 766 -22.77 -45.07 -21.41
N GLU A 767 -22.17 -45.74 -20.42
CA GLU A 767 -22.56 -45.65 -19.00
C GLU A 767 -22.40 -44.20 -18.48
N TRP A 768 -21.43 -43.44 -19.02
CA TRP A 768 -21.10 -42.08 -18.58
C TRP A 768 -21.75 -40.95 -19.39
N GLU A 769 -22.27 -41.17 -20.61
CA GLU A 769 -23.07 -40.16 -21.32
C GLU A 769 -24.44 -39.87 -20.65
N ASP A 770 -24.83 -40.71 -19.67
CA ASP A 770 -25.99 -40.53 -18.78
C ASP A 770 -25.59 -39.97 -17.40
N HIS A 771 -24.29 -39.82 -17.10
CA HIS A 771 -23.85 -39.43 -15.77
C HIS A 771 -24.13 -37.95 -15.51
N GLU A 772 -24.62 -37.65 -14.31
CA GLU A 772 -24.90 -36.29 -13.87
C GLU A 772 -23.66 -35.39 -14.00
N ASP A 773 -23.92 -34.16 -14.43
CA ASP A 773 -22.94 -33.11 -14.72
C ASP A 773 -21.86 -33.49 -15.74
N THR A 774 -22.25 -34.22 -16.80
CA THR A 774 -21.41 -34.48 -17.99
C THR A 774 -22.02 -33.92 -19.29
N PHE A 775 -21.16 -33.73 -20.30
CA PHE A 775 -21.58 -33.61 -21.70
C PHE A 775 -20.74 -34.51 -22.62
N THR A 776 -21.19 -34.74 -23.84
CA THR A 776 -20.52 -35.65 -24.79
C THR A 776 -20.37 -34.96 -26.15
N LEU A 777 -19.12 -34.78 -26.59
CA LEU A 777 -18.83 -34.44 -27.97
C LEU A 777 -18.78 -35.72 -28.81
N GLY A 778 -19.39 -35.69 -29.98
CA GLY A 778 -19.37 -36.82 -30.91
C GLY A 778 -19.09 -36.37 -32.33
N LYS A 779 -18.55 -37.31 -33.10
CA LYS A 779 -18.43 -37.24 -34.55
C LYS A 779 -18.95 -38.54 -35.15
N GLU A 780 -19.84 -38.41 -36.12
CA GLU A 780 -20.36 -39.52 -36.92
C GLU A 780 -19.84 -39.39 -38.37
N GLU A 781 -19.86 -40.48 -39.12
CA GLU A 781 -19.33 -40.50 -40.49
C GLU A 781 -20.11 -39.51 -41.38
N GLY A 782 -19.40 -38.61 -42.07
CA GLY A 782 -20.00 -37.54 -42.87
C GLY A 782 -20.56 -36.34 -42.08
N HIS A 783 -20.44 -36.33 -40.74
CA HIS A 783 -20.94 -35.24 -39.89
C HIS A 783 -19.81 -34.48 -39.18
N ARG A 784 -20.01 -33.18 -38.89
CA ARG A 784 -19.06 -32.35 -38.11
C ARG A 784 -19.05 -32.75 -36.63
N VAL A 785 -17.94 -32.50 -35.91
CA VAL A 785 -17.91 -32.60 -34.44
C VAL A 785 -18.97 -31.71 -33.81
N GLY A 786 -19.82 -32.27 -32.95
CA GLY A 786 -20.88 -31.54 -32.26
C GLY A 786 -21.29 -32.14 -30.92
N LEU A 787 -22.26 -31.51 -30.25
CA LEU A 787 -22.85 -31.99 -29.00
C LEU A 787 -23.72 -33.22 -29.28
N ALA A 788 -23.23 -34.40 -28.91
CA ALA A 788 -23.93 -35.68 -29.10
C ALA A 788 -24.85 -36.03 -27.91
N ARG A 789 -24.52 -35.56 -26.70
CA ARG A 789 -25.33 -35.76 -25.48
C ARG A 789 -24.97 -34.78 -24.37
N TYR A 790 -25.86 -34.58 -23.39
CA TYR A 790 -25.56 -33.94 -22.11
C TYR A 790 -26.52 -34.43 -21.02
N ALA A 791 -26.06 -34.41 -19.77
CA ALA A 791 -26.78 -34.95 -18.60
C ALA A 791 -26.70 -33.97 -17.39
N ILE A 792 -26.80 -32.68 -17.69
CA ILE A 792 -26.79 -31.58 -16.71
C ILE A 792 -28.16 -31.41 -16.06
N ARG A 793 -28.23 -31.23 -14.73
CA ARG A 793 -29.47 -30.85 -14.03
C ARG A 793 -29.58 -29.37 -13.67
N ASP A 794 -28.47 -28.69 -13.42
CA ASP A 794 -28.44 -27.26 -13.09
C ASP A 794 -28.51 -26.36 -14.36
N PRO A 795 -29.52 -25.48 -14.49
CA PRO A 795 -29.55 -24.46 -15.55
C PRO A 795 -28.31 -23.56 -15.62
N ALA A 796 -27.57 -23.33 -14.53
CA ALA A 796 -26.33 -22.56 -14.55
C ALA A 796 -25.22 -23.29 -15.32
N THR A 797 -25.01 -24.58 -15.02
CA THR A 797 -24.01 -25.44 -15.68
C THR A 797 -24.32 -25.67 -17.17
N HIS A 798 -25.56 -25.51 -17.62
CA HIS A 798 -25.90 -25.57 -19.06
C HIS A 798 -25.11 -24.55 -19.91
N GLY A 799 -24.84 -23.35 -19.36
CA GLY A 799 -24.00 -22.36 -20.04
C GLY A 799 -22.56 -22.83 -20.26
N HIS A 800 -22.02 -23.64 -19.34
CA HIS A 800 -20.68 -24.21 -19.46
C HIS A 800 -20.60 -25.29 -20.55
N VAL A 801 -21.65 -26.10 -20.73
CA VAL A 801 -21.73 -27.07 -21.83
C VAL A 801 -21.73 -26.36 -23.18
N VAL A 802 -22.57 -25.33 -23.36
CA VAL A 802 -22.61 -24.55 -24.61
C VAL A 802 -21.26 -23.89 -24.88
N GLY A 803 -20.63 -23.30 -23.85
CA GLY A 803 -19.29 -22.74 -23.95
C GLY A 803 -18.23 -23.78 -24.32
N GLY A 804 -18.24 -24.95 -23.67
CA GLY A 804 -17.33 -26.06 -23.95
C GLY A 804 -17.41 -26.55 -25.39
N VAL A 805 -18.61 -26.84 -25.88
CA VAL A 805 -18.86 -27.24 -27.27
C VAL A 805 -18.27 -26.20 -28.24
N GLN A 806 -18.58 -24.92 -28.05
CA GLN A 806 -18.03 -23.84 -28.89
C GLN A 806 -16.51 -23.79 -28.85
N MET A 807 -15.90 -23.89 -27.66
CA MET A 807 -14.44 -23.82 -27.48
C MET A 807 -13.68 -24.97 -28.14
N PHE A 808 -14.31 -26.13 -28.37
CA PHE A 808 -13.69 -27.24 -29.10
C PHE A 808 -14.03 -27.25 -30.60
N SER A 809 -15.26 -26.93 -30.99
CA SER A 809 -15.62 -26.79 -32.42
C SER A 809 -14.78 -25.73 -33.13
N GLU A 810 -14.49 -24.59 -32.49
CA GLU A 810 -13.61 -23.54 -33.06
C GLU A 810 -12.16 -24.01 -33.26
N ILE A 811 -11.63 -24.88 -32.39
CA ILE A 811 -10.26 -25.41 -32.50
C ILE A 811 -10.21 -26.52 -33.56
N LEU A 812 -11.18 -27.43 -33.55
CA LEU A 812 -11.18 -28.57 -34.47
C LEU A 812 -11.64 -28.22 -35.90
N GLU A 813 -12.16 -27.00 -36.13
CA GLU A 813 -12.73 -26.58 -37.41
C GLU A 813 -11.88 -26.93 -38.64
N ASP A 814 -10.55 -26.72 -38.59
CA ASP A 814 -9.63 -26.91 -39.73
C ASP A 814 -9.26 -28.38 -39.98
N VAL A 815 -9.62 -29.29 -39.08
CA VAL A 815 -9.25 -30.73 -39.10
C VAL A 815 -10.46 -31.66 -38.92
N ASP A 816 -11.65 -31.12 -38.68
CA ASP A 816 -12.86 -31.85 -38.37
C ASP A 816 -13.18 -32.93 -39.42
N GLU A 817 -13.12 -32.61 -40.72
CA GLU A 817 -13.34 -33.59 -41.80
C GLU A 817 -12.30 -34.71 -41.85
N LEU A 818 -11.13 -34.53 -41.22
CA LEU A 818 -10.03 -35.50 -41.15
C LEU A 818 -10.10 -36.39 -39.89
N LEU A 819 -11.01 -36.09 -38.95
CA LEU A 819 -11.17 -36.88 -37.73
C LEU A 819 -12.00 -38.15 -37.98
N PRO A 820 -11.59 -39.31 -37.45
CA PRO A 820 -12.43 -40.51 -37.44
C PRO A 820 -13.65 -40.32 -36.51
N PRO A 821 -14.70 -41.15 -36.64
CA PRO A 821 -15.83 -41.13 -35.71
C PRO A 821 -15.39 -41.38 -34.26
N PHE A 822 -15.95 -40.62 -33.32
CA PHE A 822 -15.70 -40.77 -31.88
C PHE A 822 -16.89 -40.32 -31.04
N ARG A 823 -16.93 -40.74 -29.77
CA ARG A 823 -17.81 -40.20 -28.72
C ARG A 823 -16.98 -40.04 -27.46
N ALA A 824 -16.87 -38.81 -26.97
CA ALA A 824 -15.96 -38.40 -25.91
C ALA A 824 -16.74 -37.66 -24.82
N VAL A 825 -16.65 -38.12 -23.57
CA VAL A 825 -17.34 -37.52 -22.41
C VAL A 825 -16.47 -36.44 -21.79
N PHE A 826 -17.06 -35.30 -21.44
CA PHE A 826 -16.42 -34.11 -20.92
C PHE A 826 -17.10 -33.65 -19.63
N HIS A 827 -16.28 -33.09 -18.75
CA HIS A 827 -16.76 -32.34 -17.58
C HIS A 827 -16.98 -30.86 -17.91
N PRO A 828 -18.08 -30.23 -17.43
CA PRO A 828 -18.40 -28.82 -17.64
C PRO A 828 -17.69 -27.89 -16.64
N HIS A 829 -16.84 -28.43 -15.76
CA HIS A 829 -16.12 -27.70 -14.73
C HIS A 829 -14.62 -27.64 -15.04
N ASP A 830 -13.94 -26.60 -14.53
CA ASP A 830 -12.52 -26.32 -14.79
C ASP A 830 -11.59 -27.38 -14.16
N ASN A 831 -12.02 -27.97 -13.04
CA ASN A 831 -11.26 -28.90 -12.22
C ASN A 831 -11.35 -30.35 -12.76
N PRO A 832 -10.28 -31.16 -12.63
CA PRO A 832 -10.38 -32.61 -12.76
C PRO A 832 -11.14 -33.22 -11.58
N GLU A 833 -11.75 -34.38 -11.81
CA GLU A 833 -12.56 -35.09 -10.82
C GLU A 833 -12.08 -36.52 -10.54
N HIS A 834 -11.52 -37.21 -11.54
CA HIS A 834 -11.35 -38.66 -11.47
C HIS A 834 -9.97 -39.06 -10.91
N VAL A 835 -9.92 -39.47 -9.64
CA VAL A 835 -8.78 -40.18 -9.04
C VAL A 835 -8.94 -41.69 -9.24
N THR A 836 -7.83 -42.42 -9.40
CA THR A 836 -7.80 -43.90 -9.34
C THR A 836 -6.69 -44.38 -8.39
N ASP A 837 -6.93 -45.52 -7.73
CA ASP A 837 -6.01 -46.19 -6.81
C ASP A 837 -4.67 -46.51 -7.51
N TRP A 838 -3.56 -46.31 -6.81
CA TRP A 838 -2.22 -46.48 -7.38
C TRP A 838 -1.92 -47.92 -7.83
N GLU A 839 -2.38 -48.94 -7.09
CA GLU A 839 -2.19 -50.34 -7.49
C GLU A 839 -3.04 -50.70 -8.72
N LEU A 840 -4.20 -50.05 -8.88
CA LEU A 840 -4.99 -50.15 -10.11
C LEU A 840 -4.29 -49.45 -11.29
N ARG A 841 -3.79 -48.23 -11.08
CA ARG A 841 -3.11 -47.44 -12.13
C ARG A 841 -1.82 -48.12 -12.62
N GLU A 842 -0.98 -48.60 -11.72
CA GLU A 842 0.27 -49.31 -12.10
C GLU A 842 0.00 -50.64 -12.80
N LYS A 843 -1.01 -51.41 -12.36
CA LYS A 843 -1.45 -52.60 -13.10
C LYS A 843 -1.95 -52.23 -14.50
N MET A 844 -2.72 -51.16 -14.66
CA MET A 844 -3.16 -50.72 -15.99
C MET A 844 -1.97 -50.30 -16.89
N PHE A 845 -0.92 -49.68 -16.33
CA PHE A 845 0.34 -49.46 -17.06
C PHE A 845 1.09 -50.76 -17.41
N GLU A 846 1.16 -51.75 -16.51
CA GLU A 846 1.78 -53.07 -16.77
C GLU A 846 1.04 -53.84 -17.88
N TYR A 847 -0.28 -53.87 -17.81
CA TYR A 847 -1.13 -54.60 -18.76
C TYR A 847 -1.11 -53.92 -20.14
N ALA A 848 -1.14 -52.58 -20.20
CA ALA A 848 -0.94 -51.82 -21.44
C ALA A 848 0.41 -52.13 -22.11
N ARG A 849 1.51 -52.11 -21.36
CA ARG A 849 2.86 -52.41 -21.86
C ARG A 849 3.05 -53.86 -22.33
N THR A 850 2.27 -54.80 -21.80
CA THR A 850 2.32 -56.22 -22.17
C THR A 850 1.30 -56.60 -23.25
N GLY A 851 0.46 -55.68 -23.71
CA GLY A 851 -0.63 -55.96 -24.66
C GLY A 851 -1.74 -56.84 -24.08
N THR A 852 -1.89 -56.85 -22.76
CA THR A 852 -2.89 -57.65 -22.04
C THR A 852 -4.02 -56.77 -21.48
N HIS A 853 -5.11 -57.39 -21.05
CA HIS A 853 -6.30 -56.67 -20.60
C HIS A 853 -6.57 -56.85 -19.11
N ILE A 854 -6.86 -55.76 -18.41
CA ILE A 854 -7.10 -55.78 -16.97
C ILE A 854 -8.46 -56.40 -16.62
N ASP A 855 -8.47 -57.22 -15.57
CA ASP A 855 -9.69 -57.65 -14.90
C ASP A 855 -9.92 -56.77 -13.65
N TYR A 856 -11.04 -56.04 -13.62
CA TYR A 856 -11.39 -55.19 -12.49
C TYR A 856 -11.80 -55.96 -11.22
N SER A 857 -12.03 -57.27 -11.30
CA SER A 857 -12.38 -58.09 -10.13
C SER A 857 -11.18 -58.43 -9.23
N ILE A 858 -9.94 -58.32 -9.74
CA ILE A 858 -8.70 -58.71 -9.04
C ILE A 858 -7.91 -57.54 -8.44
N VAL A 859 -8.50 -56.35 -8.36
CA VAL A 859 -7.87 -55.17 -7.75
C VAL A 859 -8.79 -54.57 -6.66
N PRO A 860 -8.63 -54.97 -5.39
CA PRO A 860 -9.40 -54.41 -4.29
C PRO A 860 -8.87 -53.01 -3.94
N ILE A 861 -9.72 -52.00 -4.02
CA ILE A 861 -9.49 -50.70 -3.36
C ILE A 861 -9.48 -50.93 -1.85
N LYS A 862 -8.42 -50.49 -1.17
CA LYS A 862 -8.15 -50.86 0.23
C LYS A 862 -8.69 -49.85 1.24
N ASP A 863 -8.70 -48.57 0.90
CA ASP A 863 -9.17 -47.44 1.71
C ASP A 863 -9.50 -46.24 0.78
N TYR A 864 -9.92 -45.11 1.34
CA TYR A 864 -10.27 -43.86 0.63
C TYR A 864 -9.27 -42.73 0.90
N GLY A 865 -9.15 -41.78 -0.03
CA GLY A 865 -8.37 -40.55 0.14
C GLY A 865 -7.26 -40.36 -0.90
N TRP A 866 -6.77 -39.12 -1.01
CA TRP A 866 -5.77 -38.67 -1.98
C TRP A 866 -4.48 -39.50 -1.95
N THR A 867 -4.03 -39.92 -0.76
CA THR A 867 -2.81 -40.72 -0.56
C THR A 867 -2.88 -42.09 -1.23
N PHE A 868 -4.07 -42.62 -1.52
CA PHE A 868 -4.23 -43.90 -2.21
C PHE A 868 -4.09 -43.81 -3.74
N GLY A 869 -4.03 -42.60 -4.30
CA GLY A 869 -3.51 -42.37 -5.66
C GLY A 869 -1.97 -42.30 -5.72
N CYS A 870 -1.28 -42.35 -4.58
CA CYS A 870 0.18 -42.29 -4.49
C CYS A 870 0.82 -43.67 -4.28
N ALA A 871 2.09 -43.79 -4.68
CA ALA A 871 2.88 -44.98 -4.43
C ALA A 871 3.09 -45.21 -2.91
N PRO A 872 3.03 -46.47 -2.42
CA PRO A 872 3.34 -46.82 -1.03
C PRO A 872 4.77 -46.50 -0.55
N THR A 873 5.64 -46.05 -1.46
CA THR A 873 7.02 -45.59 -1.17
C THR A 873 7.17 -44.07 -1.25
N SER A 874 6.10 -43.32 -1.53
CA SER A 874 6.13 -41.86 -1.67
C SER A 874 6.14 -41.14 -0.32
N PRO A 875 6.66 -39.89 -0.25
CA PRO A 875 6.52 -39.03 0.93
C PRO A 875 5.07 -38.97 1.46
N ALA A 876 4.08 -38.78 0.58
CA ALA A 876 2.67 -38.69 0.98
C ALA A 876 2.07 -39.97 1.61
N TRP A 877 2.70 -41.13 1.40
CA TRP A 877 2.30 -42.38 2.05
C TRP A 877 3.04 -42.64 3.36
N ASN A 878 4.34 -42.32 3.41
CA ASN A 878 5.18 -42.54 4.60
C ASN A 878 4.93 -41.49 5.69
N GLU A 879 4.66 -40.25 5.29
CA GLU A 879 4.41 -39.09 6.15
C GLU A 879 3.06 -38.46 5.74
N PRO A 880 1.93 -39.15 6.01
CA PRO A 880 0.61 -38.69 5.58
C PRO A 880 0.19 -37.40 6.30
N ILE A 881 -0.45 -36.50 5.56
CA ILE A 881 -0.95 -35.23 6.09
C ILE A 881 -2.07 -35.48 7.11
N ASP A 882 -2.01 -34.77 8.24
CA ASP A 882 -3.14 -34.67 9.16
C ASP A 882 -4.19 -33.70 8.58
N PHE A 883 -5.37 -34.24 8.28
CA PHE A 883 -6.54 -33.53 7.78
C PHE A 883 -7.55 -33.17 8.90
N THR A 884 -7.18 -33.32 10.18
CA THR A 884 -8.06 -32.93 11.28
C THR A 884 -8.08 -31.42 11.48
N PHE A 885 -9.29 -30.87 11.45
CA PHE A 885 -9.55 -29.46 11.73
C PHE A 885 -8.99 -29.06 13.10
N ASN A 886 -8.44 -27.85 13.18
CA ASN A 886 -7.78 -27.23 14.36
C ASN A 886 -6.33 -27.65 14.63
N VAL A 887 -5.73 -28.60 13.89
CA VAL A 887 -4.28 -28.84 14.00
C VAL A 887 -3.53 -27.74 13.23
N SER A 888 -2.90 -26.83 13.97
CA SER A 888 -2.05 -25.76 13.41
C SER A 888 -0.81 -26.35 12.72
N TRP A 889 -0.66 -26.10 11.42
CA TRP A 889 0.46 -26.62 10.66
C TRP A 889 1.80 -25.97 11.09
N PRO A 890 2.87 -26.75 11.31
CA PRO A 890 4.17 -26.18 11.65
C PRO A 890 4.79 -25.48 10.43
N SER A 891 5.22 -24.23 10.62
CA SER A 891 6.08 -23.54 9.65
C SER A 891 7.36 -24.34 9.39
N PRO A 892 8.00 -24.19 8.21
CA PRO A 892 9.37 -24.67 8.01
C PRO A 892 10.30 -24.18 9.13
N PRO A 893 11.29 -25.00 9.55
CA PRO A 893 12.35 -24.53 10.44
C PRO A 893 13.04 -23.27 9.87
N PRO A 894 13.40 -22.26 10.69
CA PRO A 894 14.08 -21.05 10.22
C PRO A 894 15.45 -21.32 9.56
N ASP A 895 16.02 -22.49 9.83
CA ASP A 895 17.27 -23.04 9.32
C ASP A 895 17.08 -24.12 8.23
N ALA A 896 15.85 -24.28 7.71
CA ALA A 896 15.59 -25.16 6.57
C ALA A 896 16.45 -24.77 5.35
N PRO A 897 17.03 -25.74 4.62
CA PRO A 897 17.91 -25.43 3.50
C PRO A 897 17.12 -24.76 2.38
N LYS A 898 17.74 -23.76 1.75
CA LYS A 898 17.18 -23.09 0.58
C LYS A 898 17.06 -24.07 -0.57
N THR A 899 15.98 -23.96 -1.35
CA THR A 899 15.69 -24.85 -2.48
C THR A 899 15.18 -24.07 -3.70
N PHE A 900 15.28 -24.65 -4.89
CA PHE A 900 14.71 -24.12 -6.13
C PHE A 900 14.15 -25.23 -7.02
N VAL A 901 13.10 -24.96 -7.79
CA VAL A 901 12.50 -25.96 -8.71
C VAL A 901 13.38 -26.22 -9.94
N PHE A 902 14.02 -27.39 -10.05
CA PHE A 902 14.70 -27.81 -11.30
C PHE A 902 13.82 -28.70 -12.20
N ASN A 903 12.79 -29.34 -11.64
CA ASN A 903 11.84 -30.16 -12.41
C ASN A 903 10.40 -29.83 -11.99
N HIS A 904 9.78 -28.88 -12.68
CA HIS A 904 8.46 -28.35 -12.33
C HIS A 904 7.37 -29.44 -12.29
N ARG A 905 7.37 -30.40 -13.23
CA ARG A 905 6.41 -31.52 -13.22
C ARG A 905 6.55 -32.43 -11.99
N LYS A 906 7.71 -32.44 -11.31
CA LYS A 906 7.84 -33.13 -10.02
C LYS A 906 7.49 -32.24 -8.82
N ALA A 907 7.70 -30.93 -8.91
CA ALA A 907 7.24 -29.97 -7.89
C ALA A 907 5.70 -29.87 -7.84
N MET A 908 5.01 -30.08 -8.97
CA MET A 908 3.55 -30.22 -9.08
C MET A 908 2.98 -31.49 -8.41
N ASP A 909 3.82 -32.45 -8.00
CA ASP A 909 3.37 -33.79 -7.60
C ASP A 909 3.05 -33.85 -6.09
N PRO A 910 1.75 -33.94 -5.70
CA PRO A 910 1.37 -34.04 -4.29
C PRO A 910 1.83 -35.35 -3.63
N CYS A 911 2.20 -36.38 -4.39
CA CYS A 911 2.78 -37.59 -3.81
C CYS A 911 4.23 -37.36 -3.36
N LEU A 912 4.95 -36.45 -4.02
CA LEU A 912 6.31 -36.04 -3.66
C LEU A 912 6.32 -34.85 -2.69
N HIS A 913 5.30 -34.00 -2.76
CA HIS A 913 5.13 -32.77 -1.97
C HIS A 913 3.78 -32.80 -1.23
N PRO A 914 3.61 -33.64 -0.20
CA PRO A 914 2.31 -33.93 0.42
C PRO A 914 1.55 -32.72 0.95
N ARG A 915 2.26 -31.64 1.32
CA ARG A 915 1.65 -30.38 1.76
C ARG A 915 0.60 -29.84 0.79
N LEU A 916 0.81 -30.02 -0.53
CA LEU A 916 -0.13 -29.59 -1.56
C LEU A 916 -1.57 -30.10 -1.32
N LEU A 917 -1.75 -31.26 -0.68
CA LEU A 917 -3.06 -31.85 -0.37
C LEU A 917 -3.91 -31.04 0.63
N ARG A 918 -3.29 -30.19 1.47
CA ARG A 918 -3.98 -29.25 2.38
C ARG A 918 -3.73 -27.79 2.00
N GLU A 919 -2.65 -27.51 1.26
CA GLU A 919 -2.22 -26.18 0.86
C GLU A 919 -2.74 -25.69 -0.52
N HIS A 920 -3.45 -26.54 -1.27
CA HIS A 920 -4.02 -26.22 -2.58
C HIS A 920 -5.53 -26.48 -2.68
N GLY A 921 -6.25 -25.54 -3.31
CA GLY A 921 -7.72 -25.55 -3.40
C GLY A 921 -8.35 -26.66 -4.24
N GLN A 922 -7.58 -27.43 -5.01
CA GLN A 922 -8.04 -28.69 -5.64
C GLN A 922 -8.36 -29.75 -4.58
N PHE A 923 -7.57 -29.82 -3.51
CA PHE A 923 -7.55 -30.95 -2.59
C PHE A 923 -8.17 -30.61 -1.23
N LEU A 924 -7.92 -29.39 -0.75
CA LEU A 924 -8.41 -28.82 0.51
C LEU A 924 -9.94 -28.97 0.73
N PRO A 925 -10.84 -28.77 -0.27
CA PRO A 925 -12.29 -28.91 -0.06
C PRO A 925 -12.74 -30.32 0.34
N PHE A 926 -11.93 -31.34 0.03
CA PHE A 926 -12.28 -32.75 0.17
C PHE A 926 -11.60 -33.41 1.39
N GLY A 927 -10.82 -32.66 2.18
CA GLY A 927 -10.08 -33.19 3.33
C GLY A 927 -9.16 -34.35 2.94
N LYS A 928 -9.34 -35.52 3.59
CA LYS A 928 -8.59 -36.76 3.25
C LYS A 928 -8.73 -37.15 1.76
N GLY A 929 -9.80 -36.73 1.08
CA GLY A 929 -10.04 -36.95 -0.35
C GLY A 929 -11.09 -38.00 -0.66
N PRO A 930 -11.50 -38.13 -1.94
CA PRO A 930 -12.55 -39.03 -2.38
C PRO A 930 -12.16 -40.51 -2.29
N PHE A 931 -13.15 -41.40 -2.46
CA PHE A 931 -12.87 -42.79 -2.80
C PHE A 931 -12.28 -42.87 -4.21
N PRO A 932 -11.15 -43.56 -4.43
CA PRO A 932 -10.62 -43.76 -5.78
C PRO A 932 -11.60 -44.55 -6.68
N SER A 933 -11.63 -44.20 -7.96
CA SER A 933 -12.56 -44.77 -8.94
C SER A 933 -12.29 -46.27 -9.19
N ARG A 934 -13.34 -47.09 -9.12
CA ARG A 934 -13.28 -48.56 -9.31
C ARG A 934 -12.92 -49.01 -10.73
N ARG A 935 -13.01 -48.09 -11.68
CA ARG A 935 -12.59 -48.20 -13.09
C ARG A 935 -12.05 -46.83 -13.47
N MET A 936 -11.09 -46.76 -14.39
CA MET A 936 -10.70 -45.48 -14.97
C MET A 936 -11.72 -45.10 -16.03
N VAL A 937 -12.13 -43.83 -16.05
CA VAL A 937 -13.14 -43.29 -16.96
C VAL A 937 -12.43 -42.46 -18.03
N PRO A 938 -12.57 -42.75 -19.34
CA PRO A 938 -11.92 -42.02 -20.41
C PRO A 938 -12.66 -40.69 -20.71
N ALA A 939 -12.81 -39.88 -19.66
CA ALA A 939 -13.41 -38.55 -19.66
C ALA A 939 -12.35 -37.46 -19.87
N PHE A 940 -12.80 -36.31 -20.36
CA PHE A 940 -11.99 -35.16 -20.70
C PHE A 940 -12.24 -33.99 -19.74
N ALA A 941 -11.16 -33.33 -19.32
CA ALA A 941 -11.20 -32.13 -18.48
C ALA A 941 -10.30 -31.04 -19.04
N TYR A 942 -10.59 -29.78 -18.70
CA TYR A 942 -9.77 -28.64 -19.11
C TYR A 942 -8.38 -28.63 -18.44
N SER A 943 -8.23 -29.31 -17.29
CA SER A 943 -6.95 -29.53 -16.63
C SER A 943 -6.91 -30.87 -15.88
N GLN A 944 -5.71 -31.34 -15.54
CA GLN A 944 -5.47 -32.49 -14.66
C GLN A 944 -4.51 -32.09 -13.54
N THR A 945 -4.48 -32.87 -12.44
CA THR A 945 -3.29 -32.96 -11.58
C THR A 945 -2.76 -34.39 -11.61
N LEU A 946 -1.55 -34.62 -11.07
CA LEU A 946 -0.88 -35.92 -11.20
C LEU A 946 -1.58 -37.09 -10.49
N LEU A 947 -2.50 -36.82 -9.56
CA LEU A 947 -3.38 -37.82 -8.94
C LEU A 947 -4.58 -38.22 -9.82
N HIS A 948 -4.97 -37.37 -10.76
CA HIS A 948 -6.14 -37.57 -11.60
C HIS A 948 -5.80 -38.35 -12.89
N HIS A 949 -6.85 -38.78 -13.60
CA HIS A 949 -6.73 -39.49 -14.87
C HIS A 949 -7.64 -38.98 -16.00
N ASP A 950 -8.31 -37.85 -15.77
CA ASP A 950 -9.01 -37.09 -16.80
C ASP A 950 -8.03 -36.69 -17.93
N ILE A 951 -8.47 -36.86 -19.18
CA ILE A 951 -7.66 -36.63 -20.38
C ILE A 951 -7.59 -35.13 -20.64
N THR A 952 -6.37 -34.58 -20.72
CA THR A 952 -6.12 -33.15 -20.93
C THR A 952 -5.97 -32.79 -22.40
N ILE A 953 -6.40 -31.58 -22.74
CA ILE A 953 -6.63 -31.10 -24.10
C ILE A 953 -6.29 -29.62 -24.21
N ALA A 954 -6.01 -29.16 -25.43
CA ALA A 954 -5.86 -27.73 -25.71
C ALA A 954 -7.24 -27.10 -25.89
N HIS A 955 -7.58 -26.08 -25.11
CA HIS A 955 -8.94 -25.52 -25.06
C HIS A 955 -8.91 -23.99 -25.14
N ARG A 956 -9.91 -23.37 -25.78
CA ARG A 956 -9.86 -21.95 -26.19
C ARG A 956 -9.71 -20.97 -25.01
N ALA A 957 -10.15 -21.32 -23.80
CA ALA A 957 -9.94 -20.48 -22.61
C ALA A 957 -8.45 -20.28 -22.27
N SER A 958 -7.56 -21.23 -22.63
CA SER A 958 -6.10 -21.08 -22.49
C SER A 958 -5.46 -20.15 -23.53
N TRP A 959 -6.21 -19.68 -24.52
CA TRP A 959 -5.71 -18.91 -25.67
C TRP A 959 -6.13 -17.43 -25.67
N ARG A 960 -7.11 -17.03 -24.84
CA ARG A 960 -7.71 -15.68 -24.88
C ARG A 960 -6.77 -14.59 -24.33
N GLY A 961 -6.82 -13.41 -24.96
CA GLY A 961 -6.35 -12.15 -24.38
C GLY A 961 -4.87 -11.79 -24.58
N GLU A 962 -4.17 -12.39 -25.54
CA GLU A 962 -2.79 -11.97 -25.91
C GLU A 962 -2.73 -10.48 -26.31
N ILE A 963 -1.70 -9.77 -25.84
CA ILE A 963 -1.54 -8.32 -26.04
C ILE A 963 -0.82 -8.05 -27.38
N PRO A 964 -1.34 -7.13 -28.23
CA PRO A 964 -0.68 -6.70 -29.47
C PRO A 964 0.72 -6.11 -29.24
N ASP A 965 1.60 -6.21 -30.25
CA ASP A 965 2.97 -5.66 -30.21
C ASP A 965 3.00 -4.15 -29.98
N GLU A 966 1.98 -3.45 -30.47
CA GLU A 966 1.78 -2.01 -30.36
C GLU A 966 1.36 -1.58 -28.94
N GLU A 967 0.85 -2.51 -28.14
CA GLU A 967 0.44 -2.27 -26.74
C GLU A 967 1.42 -2.85 -25.71
N ALA A 968 2.27 -3.79 -26.11
CA ALA A 968 3.25 -4.44 -25.23
C ALA A 968 4.47 -3.52 -24.95
N ILE A 969 4.54 -2.96 -23.74
CA ILE A 969 5.66 -2.12 -23.28
C ILE A 969 6.99 -2.91 -23.31
N PRO A 970 8.01 -2.48 -24.10
CA PRO A 970 9.34 -3.10 -24.13
C PRO A 970 10.03 -3.07 -22.77
N TRP A 971 10.92 -4.03 -22.50
CA TRP A 971 11.59 -4.18 -21.20
C TRP A 971 12.20 -2.88 -20.67
N GLU A 972 12.93 -2.17 -21.53
CA GLU A 972 13.66 -0.94 -21.25
C GLU A 972 12.74 0.27 -20.97
N LYS A 973 11.42 0.10 -21.10
CA LYS A 973 10.37 1.10 -20.81
C LYS A 973 9.43 0.68 -19.67
N LYS A 974 9.65 -0.47 -19.03
CA LYS A 974 8.90 -0.91 -17.85
C LYS A 974 9.40 -0.15 -16.62
N THR A 975 8.51 0.57 -15.95
CA THR A 975 8.88 1.54 -14.89
C THR A 975 8.75 0.99 -13.47
N ASP A 976 8.03 -0.12 -13.27
CA ASP A 976 7.86 -0.75 -11.95
C ASP A 976 8.66 -2.06 -11.84
N ASP A 977 9.59 -2.05 -10.86
CA ASP A 977 10.52 -3.15 -10.57
C ASP A 977 10.00 -4.10 -9.46
N ARG A 978 8.70 -4.00 -9.10
CA ARG A 978 8.05 -4.88 -8.12
C ARG A 978 7.42 -6.10 -8.77
N LEU A 979 7.32 -7.20 -8.01
CA LEU A 979 6.57 -8.39 -8.41
C LEU A 979 5.07 -8.11 -8.33
N HIS A 980 4.40 -8.07 -9.49
CA HIS A 980 2.99 -7.72 -9.57
C HIS A 980 2.03 -8.90 -9.47
N TRP A 981 0.92 -8.71 -8.75
CA TRP A 981 -0.28 -9.53 -8.86
C TRP A 981 -1.55 -8.74 -8.55
N ARG A 982 -2.61 -9.00 -9.33
CA ARG A 982 -4.00 -8.63 -9.01
C ARG A 982 -4.94 -9.74 -9.46
N GLY A 983 -5.88 -10.10 -8.60
CA GLY A 983 -6.88 -11.13 -8.88
C GLY A 983 -7.89 -11.30 -7.74
N SER A 984 -8.90 -12.12 -7.99
CA SER A 984 -9.97 -12.47 -7.04
C SER A 984 -9.55 -13.55 -6.04
N THR A 985 -10.34 -13.70 -4.96
CA THR A 985 -10.23 -14.77 -3.95
C THR A 985 -10.58 -16.18 -4.46
N THR A 986 -10.87 -16.32 -5.75
CA THR A 986 -11.09 -17.60 -6.45
C THR A 986 -9.90 -18.55 -6.28
N GLY A 987 -10.16 -19.85 -6.16
CA GLY A 987 -9.15 -20.87 -5.86
C GLY A 987 -9.74 -22.12 -5.21
N THR A 988 -10.87 -21.93 -4.52
CA THR A 988 -11.66 -22.92 -3.78
C THR A 988 -12.98 -22.23 -3.38
N PRO A 989 -14.06 -22.97 -3.07
CA PRO A 989 -15.10 -22.46 -2.19
C PRO A 989 -14.50 -21.98 -0.85
N LEU A 990 -15.03 -20.90 -0.30
CA LEU A 990 -14.57 -20.27 0.95
C LEU A 990 -15.71 -20.33 1.99
N LEU A 991 -15.98 -21.54 2.46
CA LEU A 991 -17.10 -21.85 3.35
C LEU A 991 -16.62 -21.89 4.82
N LYS A 992 -17.48 -21.46 5.76
CA LYS A 992 -17.20 -21.31 7.19
C LYS A 992 -16.69 -22.59 7.87
N HIS A 993 -17.07 -23.75 7.34
CA HIS A 993 -16.70 -25.07 7.83
C HIS A 993 -15.42 -25.65 7.19
N MET A 994 -14.77 -24.93 6.28
CA MET A 994 -13.52 -25.31 5.62
C MET A 994 -12.33 -24.55 6.20
N GLU A 995 -11.13 -25.15 6.18
CA GLU A 995 -9.88 -24.43 6.51
C GLU A 995 -9.38 -23.59 5.33
N TRP A 996 -10.25 -22.73 4.79
CA TRP A 996 -9.99 -21.91 3.59
C TRP A 996 -8.75 -21.02 3.69
N GLN A 997 -8.26 -20.77 4.91
CA GLN A 997 -7.03 -20.04 5.19
C GLN A 997 -5.78 -20.73 4.62
N PHE A 998 -5.80 -22.06 4.44
CA PHE A 998 -4.70 -22.81 3.82
C PHE A 998 -4.74 -22.84 2.29
N SER A 999 -5.79 -22.30 1.66
CA SER A 999 -5.87 -22.25 0.19
C SER A 999 -4.77 -21.36 -0.40
N HIS A 1000 -4.26 -21.75 -1.57
CA HIS A 1000 -3.04 -21.16 -2.15
C HIS A 1000 -3.10 -19.62 -2.26
N ARG A 1001 -4.22 -19.02 -2.72
CA ARG A 1001 -4.33 -17.55 -2.82
C ARG A 1001 -4.46 -16.86 -1.47
N VAL A 1002 -5.13 -17.49 -0.50
CA VAL A 1002 -5.28 -16.91 0.84
C VAL A 1002 -3.95 -17.00 1.60
N ARG A 1003 -3.19 -18.09 1.45
CA ARG A 1003 -1.80 -18.17 1.94
C ARG A 1003 -0.86 -17.18 1.26
N MET A 1004 -1.00 -16.98 -0.05
CA MET A 1004 -0.25 -15.95 -0.78
C MET A 1004 -0.53 -14.55 -0.21
N MET A 1005 -1.80 -14.18 0.01
CA MET A 1005 -2.15 -12.87 0.57
C MET A 1005 -1.86 -12.75 2.07
N ASP A 1006 -1.91 -13.84 2.84
CA ASP A 1006 -1.34 -13.87 4.20
C ASP A 1006 0.19 -13.72 4.19
N TRP A 1007 0.91 -14.24 3.18
CA TRP A 1007 2.36 -14.07 3.00
C TRP A 1007 2.73 -12.63 2.58
N VAL A 1008 1.85 -11.95 1.80
CA VAL A 1008 2.03 -10.54 1.44
C VAL A 1008 1.64 -9.58 2.57
N GLU A 1009 0.42 -9.65 3.12
CA GLU A 1009 -0.09 -8.66 4.07
C GLU A 1009 0.29 -8.99 5.53
N LYS A 1010 -0.12 -10.15 6.04
CA LYS A 1010 0.19 -10.54 7.45
C LYS A 1010 1.65 -10.93 7.61
N GLY A 1011 2.27 -11.38 6.53
CA GLY A 1011 3.65 -11.80 6.48
C GLY A 1011 4.62 -10.67 6.81
N MET A 1012 4.24 -9.40 6.63
CA MET A 1012 5.08 -8.21 6.84
C MET A 1012 5.69 -8.08 8.24
N ASP A 1013 5.03 -8.61 9.28
CA ASP A 1013 5.57 -8.60 10.63
C ASP A 1013 6.80 -9.54 10.72
N GLY A 1014 7.93 -8.99 11.18
CA GLY A 1014 9.18 -9.71 11.41
C GLY A 1014 10.11 -9.84 10.19
N ASN A 1015 10.96 -10.87 10.21
CA ASN A 1015 12.06 -11.05 9.26
C ASN A 1015 11.83 -12.22 8.29
N VAL A 1016 12.53 -12.18 7.15
CA VAL A 1016 12.73 -13.30 6.22
C VAL A 1016 14.23 -13.47 5.96
N THR A 1017 14.71 -14.70 5.81
CA THR A 1017 16.07 -14.96 5.32
C THR A 1017 16.03 -15.02 3.79
N ILE A 1018 16.80 -14.17 3.12
CA ILE A 1018 16.94 -14.15 1.65
C ILE A 1018 18.38 -14.49 1.24
N LEU A 1019 18.55 -15.15 0.09
CA LEU A 1019 19.84 -15.22 -0.59
C LEU A 1019 20.11 -13.83 -1.23
N PRO A 1020 21.22 -13.15 -0.90
CA PRO A 1020 21.53 -11.84 -1.47
C PRO A 1020 21.85 -11.98 -2.98
N PRO A 1021 21.64 -10.91 -3.76
CA PRO A 1021 21.94 -10.93 -5.18
C PRO A 1021 23.47 -11.00 -5.40
N PRO A 1022 24.00 -12.02 -6.09
CA PRO A 1022 25.43 -12.21 -6.25
C PRO A 1022 26.05 -11.13 -7.14
N ARG A 1023 27.29 -10.72 -6.83
CA ARG A 1023 28.03 -9.71 -7.59
C ARG A 1023 28.69 -10.29 -8.85
N SER A 1024 28.84 -11.61 -8.90
CA SER A 1024 29.33 -12.33 -10.08
C SER A 1024 28.85 -13.80 -10.08
N SER A 1025 28.94 -14.44 -11.24
CA SER A 1025 28.65 -15.88 -11.38
C SER A 1025 29.69 -16.83 -10.75
N GLU A 1026 30.65 -16.29 -10.00
CA GLU A 1026 31.70 -17.05 -9.30
C GLU A 1026 31.66 -16.85 -7.77
N GLU A 1027 30.89 -15.88 -7.26
CA GLU A 1027 30.76 -15.59 -5.83
C GLU A 1027 29.88 -16.63 -5.11
N PRO A 1028 30.34 -17.26 -4.01
CA PRO A 1028 29.52 -18.17 -3.22
C PRO A 1028 28.25 -17.50 -2.68
N VAL A 1029 27.11 -18.19 -2.80
CA VAL A 1029 25.79 -17.66 -2.43
C VAL A 1029 25.58 -17.49 -0.92
N GLY A 1030 26.38 -18.20 -0.12
CA GLY A 1030 26.34 -18.11 1.34
C GLY A 1030 25.05 -18.65 1.94
N LYS A 1031 24.81 -18.32 3.21
CA LYS A 1031 23.68 -18.83 4.01
C LYS A 1031 22.43 -17.91 3.98
N GLY A 1032 22.48 -16.87 3.17
CA GLY A 1032 21.48 -15.79 3.17
C GLY A 1032 21.64 -14.78 4.31
N GLU A 1033 20.90 -13.67 4.20
CA GLU A 1033 20.82 -12.58 5.17
C GLU A 1033 19.39 -12.43 5.72
N SER A 1034 19.25 -12.03 6.99
CA SER A 1034 17.95 -11.83 7.64
C SER A 1034 17.50 -10.38 7.49
N VAL A 1035 16.45 -10.16 6.70
CA VAL A 1035 15.94 -8.82 6.37
C VAL A 1035 14.52 -8.60 6.93
N GLN A 1036 14.21 -7.35 7.28
CA GLN A 1036 12.87 -6.97 7.76
C GLN A 1036 11.87 -6.96 6.60
N LYS A 1037 10.79 -7.73 6.72
CA LYS A 1037 9.78 -7.83 5.66
C LYS A 1037 8.99 -6.53 5.49
N ALA A 1038 8.72 -5.79 6.56
CA ALA A 1038 8.10 -4.47 6.47
C ALA A 1038 8.90 -3.47 5.59
N ARG A 1039 10.22 -3.64 5.45
CA ARG A 1039 11.06 -2.84 4.52
C ARG A 1039 11.09 -3.43 3.11
N TYR A 1040 11.21 -4.74 2.98
CA TYR A 1040 11.33 -5.42 1.69
C TYR A 1040 9.99 -5.57 0.94
N GLY A 1041 8.91 -5.93 1.63
CA GLY A 1041 7.58 -6.14 1.06
C GLY A 1041 7.10 -4.97 0.20
N PRO A 1042 6.97 -3.74 0.73
CA PRO A 1042 6.46 -2.60 -0.03
C PRO A 1042 7.37 -2.23 -1.21
N ALA A 1043 8.69 -2.37 -1.04
CA ALA A 1043 9.70 -2.04 -2.04
C ALA A 1043 9.80 -3.07 -3.20
N MET A 1044 9.39 -4.31 -2.96
CA MET A 1044 9.63 -5.46 -3.86
C MET A 1044 8.33 -6.09 -4.40
N LEU A 1045 7.18 -5.87 -3.77
CA LEU A 1045 5.90 -6.51 -4.10
C LEU A 1045 4.83 -5.48 -4.44
N ASP A 1046 3.98 -5.81 -5.40
CA ASP A 1046 2.72 -5.12 -5.70
C ASP A 1046 1.61 -6.15 -5.93
N MET A 1047 1.22 -6.81 -4.84
CA MET A 1047 0.34 -7.98 -4.87
C MET A 1047 -0.84 -7.74 -3.93
N ALA A 1048 -2.06 -7.77 -4.45
CA ALA A 1048 -3.29 -7.59 -3.65
C ALA A 1048 -4.50 -8.29 -4.27
N PHE A 1049 -5.52 -8.59 -3.47
CA PHE A 1049 -6.82 -8.97 -4.02
C PHE A 1049 -7.49 -7.77 -4.72
N ALA A 1050 -8.21 -8.03 -5.80
CA ALA A 1050 -8.86 -7.01 -6.63
C ALA A 1050 -10.40 -7.10 -6.57
N GLY A 1051 -11.05 -5.93 -6.53
CA GLY A 1051 -12.50 -5.79 -6.45
C GLY A 1051 -13.05 -6.08 -5.06
N GLY A 1052 -13.32 -7.35 -4.77
CA GLY A 1052 -13.93 -7.81 -3.52
C GLY A 1052 -13.90 -9.34 -3.39
N PRO A 1053 -14.21 -9.88 -2.21
CA PRO A 1053 -14.23 -11.32 -1.97
C PRO A 1053 -15.40 -11.99 -2.70
N VAL A 1054 -15.10 -13.13 -3.32
CA VAL A 1054 -16.03 -13.96 -4.11
C VAL A 1054 -15.83 -15.44 -3.77
N GLN A 1055 -16.81 -16.29 -4.14
CA GLN A 1055 -16.89 -17.72 -3.77
C GLN A 1055 -16.92 -17.99 -2.25
N CYS A 1056 -17.30 -17.00 -1.44
CA CYS A 1056 -17.42 -17.07 0.01
C CYS A 1056 -18.87 -17.07 0.50
N GLU A 1057 -19.10 -17.68 1.67
CA GLU A 1057 -20.34 -17.44 2.45
C GLU A 1057 -20.32 -15.99 3.00
N PRO A 1058 -21.48 -15.33 3.21
CA PRO A 1058 -21.51 -13.88 3.49
C PRO A 1058 -20.68 -13.43 4.69
N ASP A 1059 -20.58 -14.24 5.74
CA ASP A 1059 -19.78 -13.96 6.93
C ASP A 1059 -18.28 -14.22 6.70
N VAL A 1060 -17.91 -15.20 5.87
CA VAL A 1060 -16.54 -15.38 5.38
C VAL A 1060 -16.13 -14.22 4.47
N CYS A 1061 -17.03 -13.74 3.60
CA CYS A 1061 -16.80 -12.52 2.82
C CYS A 1061 -16.58 -11.30 3.74
N GLU A 1062 -17.33 -11.20 4.85
CA GLU A 1062 -17.16 -10.13 5.84
C GLU A 1062 -15.83 -10.26 6.62
N GLU A 1063 -15.36 -11.47 6.95
CA GLU A 1063 -14.01 -11.67 7.50
C GLU A 1063 -12.94 -11.23 6.49
N LEU A 1064 -13.04 -11.68 5.22
CA LEU A 1064 -12.07 -11.34 4.18
C LEU A 1064 -11.94 -9.83 3.98
N ASN A 1065 -13.06 -9.10 3.90
CA ASN A 1065 -13.09 -7.63 3.80
C ASN A 1065 -12.46 -6.91 5.01
N LYS A 1066 -12.46 -7.52 6.20
CA LYS A 1066 -11.78 -7.00 7.40
C LYS A 1066 -10.30 -7.40 7.46
N ARG A 1067 -9.95 -8.52 6.82
CA ARG A 1067 -8.64 -9.19 6.90
C ARG A 1067 -7.62 -8.66 5.89
N TYR A 1068 -8.06 -8.27 4.70
CA TYR A 1068 -7.21 -7.90 3.56
C TYR A 1068 -7.53 -6.49 3.03
N GLU A 1069 -6.57 -5.87 2.32
CA GLU A 1069 -6.74 -4.60 1.62
C GLU A 1069 -7.10 -4.87 0.15
N PHE A 1070 -8.39 -4.92 -0.15
CA PHE A 1070 -8.89 -5.06 -1.53
C PHE A 1070 -8.65 -3.77 -2.33
N THR A 1071 -8.27 -3.95 -3.60
CA THR A 1071 -7.77 -2.90 -4.50
C THR A 1071 -8.54 -2.84 -5.82
N GLY A 1072 -8.29 -1.80 -6.63
CA GLY A 1072 -8.86 -1.70 -7.97
C GLY A 1072 -8.40 -2.80 -8.94
N TRP A 1073 -9.26 -3.18 -9.89
CA TRP A 1073 -8.85 -4.04 -11.00
C TRP A 1073 -7.90 -3.28 -11.93
N ARG A 1074 -6.70 -3.81 -12.16
CA ARG A 1074 -5.73 -3.30 -13.14
C ARG A 1074 -5.94 -3.95 -14.50
N SER A 1075 -6.10 -3.16 -15.55
CA SER A 1075 -6.21 -3.64 -16.93
C SER A 1075 -4.95 -4.39 -17.39
N GLN A 1076 -5.07 -5.21 -18.44
CA GLN A 1076 -3.92 -5.91 -19.03
C GLN A 1076 -2.80 -4.92 -19.43
N LYS A 1077 -3.18 -3.75 -19.96
CA LYS A 1077 -2.26 -2.68 -20.36
C LYS A 1077 -1.49 -2.10 -19.17
N GLU A 1078 -2.15 -1.77 -18.07
CA GLU A 1078 -1.47 -1.35 -16.83
C GLU A 1078 -0.50 -2.42 -16.33
N GLN A 1079 -0.89 -3.70 -16.38
CA GLN A 1079 -0.03 -4.81 -15.97
C GLN A 1079 1.22 -4.97 -16.85
N THR A 1080 1.29 -4.37 -18.05
CA THR A 1080 2.51 -4.40 -18.88
C THR A 1080 3.64 -3.49 -18.36
N ARG A 1081 3.39 -2.56 -17.43
CA ARG A 1081 4.43 -1.65 -16.90
C ARG A 1081 5.46 -2.33 -15.98
N TYR A 1082 5.13 -3.53 -15.48
CA TYR A 1082 5.94 -4.27 -14.53
C TYR A 1082 6.95 -5.20 -15.22
N LYS A 1083 8.18 -5.25 -14.70
CA LYS A 1083 9.20 -6.21 -15.15
C LYS A 1083 8.96 -7.63 -14.66
N TYR A 1084 8.29 -7.80 -13.51
CA TYR A 1084 8.12 -9.08 -12.83
C TYR A 1084 6.63 -9.29 -12.51
N ILE A 1085 6.05 -10.42 -12.93
CA ILE A 1085 4.62 -10.72 -12.68
C ILE A 1085 4.48 -12.13 -12.14
N PHE A 1086 3.67 -12.29 -11.08
CA PHE A 1086 3.34 -13.60 -10.52
C PHE A 1086 2.15 -14.24 -11.25
N ASP A 1087 2.25 -15.53 -11.54
CA ASP A 1087 1.17 -16.38 -12.04
C ASP A 1087 0.91 -17.50 -11.03
N VAL A 1088 -0.34 -17.61 -10.61
CA VAL A 1088 -0.80 -18.60 -9.64
C VAL A 1088 -2.18 -19.10 -10.06
N ASP A 1089 -2.42 -20.38 -9.79
CA ASP A 1089 -3.66 -21.08 -10.12
C ASP A 1089 -4.92 -20.35 -9.63
N GLY A 1090 -6.06 -20.68 -10.26
CA GLY A 1090 -7.40 -20.33 -9.82
C GLY A 1090 -8.06 -21.54 -9.18
N ASN A 1091 -9.36 -21.74 -9.43
CA ASN A 1091 -10.03 -22.99 -9.07
C ASN A 1091 -9.26 -24.16 -9.71
N ALA A 1092 -8.93 -24.03 -11.00
CA ALA A 1092 -8.02 -24.88 -11.75
C ALA A 1092 -6.77 -24.10 -12.22
N TRP A 1093 -6.24 -24.39 -13.41
CA TRP A 1093 -5.09 -23.70 -14.01
C TRP A 1093 -5.25 -22.17 -14.08
N SER A 1094 -4.14 -21.43 -14.16
CA SER A 1094 -4.20 -20.00 -14.46
C SER A 1094 -4.43 -19.73 -15.95
N GLY A 1095 -5.67 -19.41 -16.32
CA GLY A 1095 -6.01 -18.86 -17.63
C GLY A 1095 -5.35 -17.51 -17.98
N ARG A 1096 -4.51 -16.93 -17.10
CA ARG A 1096 -3.72 -15.73 -17.42
C ARG A 1096 -2.43 -16.03 -18.18
N PHE A 1097 -1.88 -17.24 -18.06
CA PHE A 1097 -0.47 -17.49 -18.33
C PHE A 1097 -0.02 -17.15 -19.76
N LYS A 1098 -0.80 -17.50 -20.80
CA LYS A 1098 -0.45 -17.18 -22.20
C LYS A 1098 -0.29 -15.67 -22.43
N TRP A 1099 -1.24 -14.85 -21.96
CA TRP A 1099 -1.18 -13.41 -22.20
C TRP A 1099 -0.13 -12.73 -21.32
N LEU A 1100 0.11 -13.24 -20.11
CA LEU A 1100 1.21 -12.80 -19.27
C LEU A 1100 2.56 -12.93 -19.99
N LEU A 1101 2.83 -14.08 -20.63
CA LEU A 1101 4.02 -14.27 -21.46
C LEU A 1101 4.12 -13.23 -22.61
N SER A 1102 3.00 -12.84 -23.23
CA SER A 1102 3.01 -11.85 -24.32
C SER A 1102 3.44 -10.44 -23.89
N THR A 1103 3.36 -10.11 -22.60
CA THR A 1103 3.71 -8.78 -22.05
C THR A 1103 5.21 -8.45 -22.04
N GLN A 1104 6.07 -9.42 -22.36
CA GLN A 1104 7.53 -9.34 -22.18
C GLN A 1104 7.98 -9.04 -20.74
N ALA A 1105 7.16 -9.34 -19.73
CA ALA A 1105 7.59 -9.40 -18.33
C ALA A 1105 8.17 -10.78 -17.98
N LEU A 1106 9.02 -10.85 -16.95
CA LEU A 1106 9.48 -12.11 -16.39
C LEU A 1106 8.36 -12.72 -15.54
N ILE A 1107 7.83 -13.86 -15.97
CA ILE A 1107 6.70 -14.52 -15.31
C ILE A 1107 7.21 -15.55 -14.30
N PHE A 1108 6.76 -15.42 -13.05
CA PHE A 1108 7.01 -16.35 -11.95
C PHE A 1108 5.77 -17.21 -11.76
N LYS A 1109 5.79 -18.48 -12.16
CA LYS A 1109 4.60 -19.37 -12.12
C LYS A 1109 4.71 -20.42 -11.02
N SER A 1110 3.75 -20.40 -10.10
CA SER A 1110 3.50 -21.47 -9.13
C SER A 1110 2.19 -22.17 -9.50
N THR A 1111 2.23 -23.47 -9.74
CA THR A 1111 1.07 -24.26 -10.17
C THR A 1111 1.18 -25.73 -9.78
N ILE A 1112 0.04 -26.43 -9.68
CA ILE A 1112 0.01 -27.91 -9.57
C ILE A 1112 -0.53 -28.61 -10.83
N TYR A 1113 -0.96 -27.87 -11.86
CA TYR A 1113 -1.58 -28.43 -13.05
C TYR A 1113 -0.56 -28.58 -14.18
N PRO A 1114 -0.18 -29.81 -14.60
CA PRO A 1114 0.49 -30.03 -15.88
C PRO A 1114 -0.51 -29.81 -17.03
N GLU A 1115 -0.57 -28.56 -17.50
CA GLU A 1115 -1.35 -28.12 -18.66
C GLU A 1115 -0.82 -28.76 -19.97
N TRP A 1116 -1.64 -28.80 -21.04
CA TRP A 1116 -1.36 -29.48 -22.33
C TRP A 1116 0.04 -29.18 -22.93
N PHE A 1117 0.56 -27.99 -22.67
CA PHE A 1117 1.85 -27.51 -23.17
C PHE A 1117 3.05 -27.79 -22.25
N THR A 1118 2.89 -28.48 -21.12
CA THR A 1118 3.94 -28.61 -20.08
C THR A 1118 5.20 -29.35 -20.56
N ASP A 1119 5.08 -30.28 -21.52
CA ASP A 1119 6.27 -30.86 -22.19
C ASP A 1119 6.87 -29.95 -23.27
N ARG A 1120 6.10 -28.97 -23.80
CA ARG A 1120 6.46 -28.11 -24.93
C ARG A 1120 7.24 -26.87 -24.47
N ILE A 1121 6.83 -26.27 -23.35
CA ILE A 1121 7.54 -25.17 -22.69
C ILE A 1121 8.73 -25.67 -21.86
N ILE A 1122 9.70 -24.79 -21.57
CA ILE A 1122 10.84 -25.09 -20.68
C ILE A 1122 10.96 -24.01 -19.57
N PRO A 1123 10.90 -24.39 -18.27
CA PRO A 1123 11.20 -23.47 -17.17
C PRO A 1123 12.66 -23.01 -17.21
N TRP A 1124 12.97 -21.86 -16.61
CA TRP A 1124 14.27 -21.15 -16.66
C TRP A 1124 14.72 -20.70 -18.07
N VAL A 1125 13.95 -21.01 -19.13
CA VAL A 1125 14.11 -20.42 -20.47
C VAL A 1125 12.94 -19.49 -20.81
N HIS A 1126 11.71 -19.84 -20.42
CA HIS A 1126 10.49 -19.11 -20.82
C HIS A 1126 9.73 -18.48 -19.64
N TYR A 1127 9.96 -18.96 -18.42
CA TYR A 1127 9.36 -18.49 -17.17
C TYR A 1127 10.15 -19.03 -15.97
N ILE A 1128 9.96 -18.46 -14.79
CA ILE A 1128 10.55 -18.93 -13.53
C ILE A 1128 9.54 -19.86 -12.81
N PRO A 1129 9.86 -21.15 -12.58
CA PRO A 1129 9.02 -22.02 -11.75
C PRO A 1129 9.20 -21.69 -10.27
N ILE A 1130 8.11 -21.67 -9.51
CA ILE A 1130 8.09 -21.34 -8.07
C ILE A 1130 7.32 -22.41 -7.31
N GLN A 1131 7.76 -22.72 -6.08
CA GLN A 1131 7.15 -23.76 -5.26
C GLN A 1131 5.71 -23.43 -4.84
N GLY A 1132 4.93 -24.47 -4.52
CA GLY A 1132 3.52 -24.33 -4.09
C GLY A 1132 3.35 -23.72 -2.68
N ASP A 1133 4.44 -23.58 -1.92
CA ASP A 1133 4.49 -22.89 -0.63
C ASP A 1133 5.19 -21.51 -0.70
N TYR A 1134 5.58 -21.08 -1.91
CA TYR A 1134 6.26 -19.81 -2.20
C TYR A 1134 7.61 -19.61 -1.50
N SER A 1135 8.22 -20.68 -0.98
CA SER A 1135 9.47 -20.64 -0.20
C SER A 1135 10.67 -20.09 -0.97
N ASP A 1136 10.72 -20.26 -2.29
CA ASP A 1136 11.79 -19.79 -3.19
C ASP A 1136 11.47 -18.48 -3.93
N LEU A 1137 10.28 -17.90 -3.72
CA LEU A 1137 9.82 -16.69 -4.41
C LEU A 1137 10.66 -15.45 -4.06
N TRP A 1138 11.03 -15.29 -2.79
CA TRP A 1138 11.88 -14.18 -2.35
C TRP A 1138 13.27 -14.25 -2.98
N ASP A 1139 13.92 -15.42 -2.94
CA ASP A 1139 15.29 -15.58 -3.44
C ASP A 1139 15.36 -15.46 -4.97
N ALA A 1140 14.36 -16.01 -5.67
CA ALA A 1140 14.25 -15.87 -7.12
C ALA A 1140 14.00 -14.41 -7.54
N LEU A 1141 13.12 -13.68 -6.83
CA LEU A 1141 12.87 -12.27 -7.10
C LEU A 1141 14.12 -11.42 -6.85
N VAL A 1142 14.77 -11.58 -5.69
CA VAL A 1142 15.98 -10.83 -5.31
C VAL A 1142 17.11 -11.07 -6.31
N PHE A 1143 17.31 -12.30 -6.80
CA PHE A 1143 18.31 -12.58 -7.84
C PHE A 1143 18.10 -11.74 -9.11
N PHE A 1144 16.87 -11.70 -9.64
CA PHE A 1144 16.58 -10.97 -10.89
C PHE A 1144 16.41 -9.45 -10.72
N ARG A 1145 15.90 -8.99 -9.58
CA ARG A 1145 15.61 -7.57 -9.27
C ARG A 1145 16.81 -6.84 -8.66
N GLY A 1146 17.73 -7.56 -8.03
CA GLY A 1146 18.75 -6.98 -7.15
C GLY A 1146 18.19 -6.66 -5.76
N ASP A 1147 18.96 -5.91 -4.98
CA ASP A 1147 18.57 -5.51 -3.62
C ASP A 1147 17.50 -4.38 -3.63
N LEU A 1148 17.22 -3.77 -2.47
CA LEU A 1148 16.27 -2.64 -2.37
C LEU A 1148 16.59 -1.46 -3.32
N LYS A 1149 17.85 -1.14 -3.55
CA LYS A 1149 18.28 -0.09 -4.50
C LYS A 1149 18.27 -0.59 -5.95
N GLY A 1150 18.23 -1.91 -6.15
CA GLY A 1150 18.37 -2.60 -7.43
C GLY A 1150 19.82 -2.92 -7.76
N ASP A 1151 20.70 -2.89 -6.76
CA ASP A 1151 22.11 -3.21 -6.93
C ASP A 1151 22.30 -4.73 -7.12
N ASN A 1152 23.24 -5.12 -7.98
CA ASN A 1152 23.54 -6.50 -8.38
C ASN A 1152 22.35 -7.26 -9.01
N ASN A 1153 21.44 -6.53 -9.67
CA ASN A 1153 20.34 -7.14 -10.43
C ASN A 1153 20.84 -7.99 -11.62
N HIS A 1154 19.98 -8.90 -12.07
CA HIS A 1154 20.20 -9.72 -13.28
C HIS A 1154 19.12 -9.42 -14.33
N GLU A 1155 18.89 -8.13 -14.61
CA GLU A 1155 17.90 -7.71 -15.61
C GLU A 1155 18.21 -8.22 -17.02
N ASP A 1156 19.47 -8.52 -17.36
CA ASP A 1156 19.85 -9.12 -18.64
C ASP A 1156 19.30 -10.55 -18.79
N LEU A 1157 19.44 -11.37 -17.75
CA LEU A 1157 18.89 -12.72 -17.68
C LEU A 1157 17.36 -12.69 -17.59
N ALA A 1158 16.80 -11.78 -16.79
CA ALA A 1158 15.36 -11.59 -16.66
C ALA A 1158 14.72 -11.24 -18.01
N ARG A 1159 15.27 -10.25 -18.71
CA ARG A 1159 14.83 -9.82 -20.05
C ARG A 1159 15.01 -10.91 -21.10
N LYS A 1160 16.08 -11.72 -21.01
CA LYS A 1160 16.30 -12.87 -21.90
C LYS A 1160 15.18 -13.92 -21.75
N ILE A 1161 14.86 -14.31 -20.52
CA ILE A 1161 13.80 -15.28 -20.22
C ILE A 1161 12.43 -14.71 -20.58
N ALA A 1162 12.16 -13.44 -20.26
CA ALA A 1162 10.90 -12.76 -20.59
C ALA A 1162 10.66 -12.65 -22.10
N SER A 1163 11.72 -12.35 -22.88
CA SER A 1163 11.63 -12.27 -24.34
C SER A 1163 11.43 -13.65 -24.96
N ALA A 1164 12.19 -14.66 -24.51
CA ALA A 1164 11.97 -16.04 -24.94
C ALA A 1164 10.54 -16.54 -24.57
N GLY A 1165 10.00 -16.15 -23.41
CA GLY A 1165 8.61 -16.42 -23.02
C GLY A 1165 7.58 -15.81 -23.98
N ARG A 1166 7.74 -14.53 -24.35
CA ARG A 1166 6.92 -13.84 -25.37
C ARG A 1166 7.01 -14.57 -26.72
N ASP A 1167 8.22 -14.83 -27.19
CA ASP A 1167 8.46 -15.53 -28.46
C ASP A 1167 7.86 -16.95 -28.44
N TRP A 1168 7.93 -17.64 -27.32
CA TRP A 1168 7.38 -18.99 -27.20
C TRP A 1168 5.84 -19.01 -27.22
N SER A 1169 5.19 -18.09 -26.52
CA SER A 1169 3.73 -17.91 -26.58
C SER A 1169 3.23 -17.66 -28.01
N ARG A 1170 4.03 -16.98 -28.83
CA ARG A 1170 3.67 -16.60 -30.20
C ARG A 1170 3.95 -17.67 -31.24
N ASN A 1171 5.05 -18.40 -31.10
CA ASN A 1171 5.49 -19.38 -32.10
C ASN A 1171 5.02 -20.81 -31.81
N PHE A 1172 4.62 -21.11 -30.56
CA PHE A 1172 4.26 -22.46 -30.13
C PHE A 1172 2.92 -22.54 -29.37
N TRP A 1173 2.24 -21.43 -29.09
CA TRP A 1173 0.90 -21.39 -28.44
C TRP A 1173 -0.12 -20.65 -29.32
N ARG A 1174 -0.17 -21.01 -30.61
CA ARG A 1174 -1.15 -20.50 -31.58
C ARG A 1174 -2.39 -21.41 -31.65
N LYS A 1175 -3.42 -21.01 -32.41
CA LYS A 1175 -4.58 -21.87 -32.70
C LYS A 1175 -4.12 -23.18 -33.36
N GLU A 1176 -3.15 -23.10 -34.26
CA GLU A 1176 -2.68 -24.21 -35.07
C GLU A 1176 -1.89 -25.24 -34.23
N ASP A 1177 -1.09 -24.78 -33.25
CA ASP A 1177 -0.43 -25.67 -32.28
C ASP A 1177 -1.45 -26.43 -31.42
N MET A 1178 -2.53 -25.75 -31.01
CA MET A 1178 -3.62 -26.34 -30.20
C MET A 1178 -4.47 -27.31 -31.02
N THR A 1179 -4.70 -26.99 -32.30
CA THR A 1179 -5.41 -27.85 -33.26
C THR A 1179 -4.59 -29.10 -33.55
N ALA A 1180 -3.28 -28.98 -33.81
CA ALA A 1180 -2.39 -30.12 -34.00
C ALA A 1180 -2.28 -31.02 -32.76
N TYR A 1181 -2.40 -30.45 -31.55
CA TYR A 1181 -2.50 -31.23 -30.31
C TYR A 1181 -3.80 -32.02 -30.25
N ASN A 1182 -4.96 -31.36 -30.34
CA ASN A 1182 -6.25 -32.04 -30.22
C ASN A 1182 -6.49 -33.04 -31.36
N PHE A 1183 -6.03 -32.76 -32.58
CA PHE A 1183 -6.07 -33.71 -33.69
C PHE A 1183 -5.37 -35.01 -33.29
N ARG A 1184 -4.15 -34.94 -32.75
CA ARG A 1184 -3.41 -36.13 -32.27
C ARG A 1184 -4.09 -36.81 -31.08
N VAL A 1185 -4.70 -36.05 -30.16
CA VAL A 1185 -5.52 -36.61 -29.07
C VAL A 1185 -6.69 -37.44 -29.63
N PHE A 1186 -7.46 -36.91 -30.58
CA PHE A 1186 -8.64 -37.61 -31.10
C PHE A 1186 -8.29 -38.78 -32.03
N LEU A 1187 -7.17 -38.72 -32.78
CA LEU A 1187 -6.66 -39.89 -33.51
C LEU A 1187 -6.28 -41.04 -32.56
N GLU A 1188 -5.56 -40.75 -31.47
CA GLU A 1188 -5.23 -41.76 -30.45
C GLU A 1188 -6.47 -42.27 -29.72
N TYR A 1189 -7.38 -41.37 -29.31
CA TYR A 1189 -8.61 -41.72 -28.62
C TYR A 1189 -9.49 -42.66 -29.46
N ALA A 1190 -9.76 -42.31 -30.73
CA ALA A 1190 -10.55 -43.15 -31.63
C ALA A 1190 -9.87 -44.51 -31.86
N ARG A 1191 -8.54 -44.57 -31.96
CA ARG A 1191 -7.80 -45.84 -32.05
C ARG A 1191 -7.96 -46.69 -30.78
N ILE A 1192 -7.84 -46.10 -29.59
CA ILE A 1192 -7.99 -46.80 -28.31
C ILE A 1192 -9.42 -47.35 -28.15
N MET A 1193 -10.41 -46.57 -28.55
CA MET A 1193 -11.84 -46.90 -28.51
C MET A 1193 -12.27 -47.91 -29.59
N SER A 1194 -11.54 -48.05 -30.70
CA SER A 1194 -11.90 -48.97 -31.79
C SER A 1194 -11.81 -50.44 -31.40
N THR A 1195 -12.82 -51.24 -31.76
CA THR A 1195 -12.76 -52.71 -31.68
C THR A 1195 -11.75 -53.33 -32.64
N ASP A 1196 -11.40 -52.64 -33.73
CA ASP A 1196 -10.24 -52.96 -34.55
C ASP A 1196 -9.17 -51.86 -34.40
N ARG A 1197 -8.22 -52.11 -33.50
CA ARG A 1197 -7.07 -51.20 -33.27
C ARG A 1197 -6.02 -51.29 -34.39
N ALA A 1198 -6.06 -52.32 -35.24
CA ALA A 1198 -5.13 -52.50 -36.35
C ALA A 1198 -5.56 -51.71 -37.58
N GLU A 1199 -6.85 -51.72 -37.94
CA GLU A 1199 -7.42 -50.85 -38.99
C GLU A 1199 -7.28 -49.35 -38.66
N MET A 1200 -7.16 -49.03 -37.38
CA MET A 1200 -6.91 -47.68 -36.86
C MET A 1200 -5.42 -47.35 -36.64
N THR A 1201 -4.49 -48.17 -37.11
CA THR A 1201 -3.03 -47.92 -37.03
C THR A 1201 -2.48 -47.52 -38.40
N TYR A 1202 -1.59 -46.53 -38.44
CA TYR A 1202 -0.89 -46.11 -39.66
C TYR A 1202 0.39 -46.93 -39.83
N PHE A 1203 0.44 -47.71 -40.91
CA PHE A 1203 1.64 -48.45 -41.32
C PHE A 1203 2.34 -47.66 -42.42
N HIS A 1204 3.44 -47.01 -42.07
CA HIS A 1204 4.25 -46.26 -43.02
C HIS A 1204 5.24 -47.19 -43.73
N TRP A 1205 4.98 -47.46 -45.01
CA TRP A 1205 5.86 -48.24 -45.88
C TRP A 1205 6.95 -47.33 -46.43
N LYS A 1206 8.13 -47.34 -45.79
CA LYS A 1206 9.33 -46.68 -46.35
C LYS A 1206 9.62 -47.27 -47.72
N SER A 1207 9.81 -46.42 -48.73
CA SER A 1207 10.22 -46.85 -50.06
C SER A 1207 11.62 -47.45 -50.01
N GLU A 1208 11.81 -48.62 -50.61
CA GLU A 1208 13.13 -49.20 -50.82
C GLU A 1208 13.91 -48.34 -51.83
N GLU A 1209 15.06 -47.78 -51.41
CA GLU A 1209 16.09 -47.16 -52.27
C GLU A 1209 17.16 -48.18 -52.71
#